data_AF-A0A174T2R3-F1
#
_entry.id   AF-A0A174T2R3-F1
#
_cell.length_a   1.000
_cell.length_b   1.000
_cell.length_c   1.000
_cell.angle_alpha   90.00
_cell.angle_beta   90.00
_cell.angle_gamma   90.00
#
_symmetry.space_group_name_H-M   'P 1'
#
loop_
_entity.id
_entity.type
_entity.pdbx_description
1 polymer ?
#
loop_
_entity_poly.entity_id
_entity_poly.type
_entity_poly.pdbx_seq_one_letter_code
_entity_poly.pdbx_strand_id
1 'polypeptide(L)'
;MITIGTLKLDLVADREPFVHDLYGRWDTFNRTSLEGIVDEILSRYDTEDELIRIESLDLDLGELEEDEFYEQFPRRLAERLDETFASYLRSKEEHPDRIAVVPIRQSWLEVFTYYMSHGYWPWLEEERLTLPELLDKLVRISPIELSHFLREKGKALTIRKRLVFQLDDIYQERLVHVVAPSESSFINAYARFLQDSYPEIKRPEIGKNDYRNAIWIILWGYLLSQDQGYFNRKQMVTYTLRELSGYYSISFVDLLGMLTYDLDKFASTRLFMPELLSLLKDIRLETLSEKEFTKNLSLFSLEELKALLVRREKSLTFLSGYNEEQIYQIVEQVIPAESPFVIDYARALDKEKELGMLEGKAGNDFRILKWVFIFEVIFGRGGSVFSRHQFAFSVLKELAAHYNLTVMELLGYFYRTLASGLLTAYPAVRELIIALYLNALDDSPADISVYYPEDLKDRLSNSGLCRRFIRSLREEQIYSVVRQIVPVESHFIIRYAQTLDKGKEQGRLEGRVGGEFRLLKWEFIFLVLFSGPLTAFSRKQFVRSVLGQFSAHYNITVRELISYFHEGTHGEYPWVPEELREIIDLLYEDMDKESPELLFSVWLNEERKAYRLGQFIITGRSDEPLGDLFEYVSGLEKTNPKILLDQLRQLKDIPSSGIRVEEPIEAARIFASLLLFVIREYGLAFPNQVSLIQYLTNVKENRTFGDAARLRLLLHECMLEDMDAFARTMEALLGTKQGKVPELPIRTISPAIYPFNSQKMELLEELYTGATPALRLLVEEVIRLFRLNNFGLEENVWLGWLQALSGNVYRNYSKDGLLFLFWQHLRESVSEEELHKIETFICRHTTNLSELSVFIYQLKNNMDMDVLNGQLEDHGVSINNAGLTIIAVYLPILFHRLGYLSDDRRGFKSRECQVKAIFASQRFVTDEKEIPEPELFLNKVLTGYDSPEPLPRSCDLTENELEMIEQLKKAVLMNWDKMRNTSWEGLQSTFIRRKGVLKMEKNNWTLTVEERAFDVLLDSIAWNFRFIKTPWMEKILRVKWR
;
A
#
# COMPACT_ATOMS: atom_id res chain seq x y z
N MET A 1 -61.36 -1.18 49.87
CA MET A 1 -62.32 -1.66 48.83
C MET A 1 -62.21 -3.17 48.72
N ILE A 2 -63.33 -3.90 48.85
CA ILE A 2 -63.35 -5.38 48.86
C ILE A 2 -63.73 -5.91 47.48
N THR A 3 -62.94 -6.84 46.94
CA THR A 3 -63.21 -7.49 45.65
C THR A 3 -63.24 -9.01 45.83
N ILE A 4 -64.33 -9.66 45.40
CA ILE A 4 -64.50 -11.12 45.48
C ILE A 4 -64.59 -11.67 44.05
N GLY A 5 -63.62 -12.49 43.66
CA GLY A 5 -63.56 -13.02 42.29
C GLY A 5 -64.60 -14.10 42.01
N THR A 6 -64.88 -14.99 42.97
CA THR A 6 -65.88 -16.04 42.84
C THR A 6 -66.48 -16.33 44.20
N LEU A 7 -67.81 -16.36 44.28
CA LEU A 7 -68.55 -16.75 45.47
C LEU A 7 -69.42 -17.96 45.13
N LYS A 8 -69.34 -19.00 45.95
CA LYS A 8 -70.11 -20.22 45.79
C LYS A 8 -70.89 -20.47 47.09
N LEU A 9 -72.19 -20.73 46.95
CA LEU A 9 -73.05 -21.14 48.05
C LEU A 9 -73.56 -22.55 47.77
N ASP A 10 -73.18 -23.49 48.62
CA ASP A 10 -73.65 -24.88 48.56
C ASP A 10 -74.69 -25.08 49.69
N LEU A 11 -75.97 -25.20 49.34
CA LEU A 11 -77.07 -25.44 50.28
C LEU A 11 -77.75 -26.78 50.00
N VAL A 12 -78.07 -27.50 51.07
CA VAL A 12 -78.95 -28.67 51.05
C VAL A 12 -80.14 -28.36 51.95
N ALA A 13 -81.35 -28.51 51.42
CA ALA A 13 -82.59 -28.23 52.15
C ALA A 13 -83.57 -29.40 51.98
N ASP A 14 -84.41 -29.64 52.99
CA ASP A 14 -85.32 -30.79 53.05
C ASP A 14 -86.65 -30.49 52.36
N ARG A 15 -87.12 -29.23 52.38
CA ARG A 15 -88.40 -28.83 51.77
C ARG A 15 -88.19 -28.07 50.46
N GLU A 16 -88.65 -28.66 49.35
CA GLU A 16 -88.67 -28.03 48.02
C GLU A 16 -89.34 -26.63 47.97
N PRO A 17 -90.44 -26.35 48.70
CA PRO A 17 -91.05 -25.02 48.74
C PRO A 17 -90.12 -23.92 49.28
N PHE A 18 -89.25 -24.24 50.25
CA PHE A 18 -88.30 -23.29 50.81
C PHE A 18 -87.24 -22.90 49.76
N VAL A 19 -86.70 -23.88 49.04
CA VAL A 19 -85.72 -23.66 47.96
C VAL A 19 -86.28 -22.77 46.86
N HIS A 20 -87.55 -22.97 46.48
CA HIS A 20 -88.22 -22.13 45.49
C HIS A 20 -88.42 -20.68 45.97
N ASP A 21 -88.80 -20.45 47.23
CA ASP A 21 -88.94 -19.09 47.78
C ASP A 21 -87.58 -18.39 47.89
N LEU A 22 -86.53 -19.11 48.33
CA LEU A 22 -85.17 -18.60 48.36
C LEU A 22 -84.67 -18.22 46.97
N TYR A 23 -84.91 -19.06 45.96
CA TYR A 23 -84.56 -18.76 44.57
C TYR A 23 -85.32 -17.53 44.05
N GLY A 24 -86.62 -17.44 44.32
CA GLY A 24 -87.46 -16.32 43.91
C GLY A 24 -87.08 -14.98 44.53
N ARG A 25 -86.42 -14.99 45.70
CA ARG A 25 -85.96 -13.79 46.42
C ARG A 25 -84.45 -13.64 46.42
N TRP A 26 -83.74 -14.45 45.63
CA TRP A 26 -82.29 -14.56 45.68
C TRP A 26 -81.59 -13.21 45.54
N ASP A 27 -81.96 -12.37 44.58
CA ASP A 27 -81.30 -11.08 44.36
C ASP A 27 -81.38 -10.16 45.59
N THR A 28 -82.52 -10.18 46.30
CA THR A 28 -82.70 -9.37 47.50
C THR A 28 -81.89 -9.96 48.66
N PHE A 29 -82.00 -11.27 48.86
CA PHE A 29 -81.26 -12.00 49.89
C PHE A 29 -79.74 -11.88 49.70
N ASN A 30 -79.24 -12.08 48.49
CA ASN A 30 -77.83 -11.95 48.14
C ASN A 30 -77.31 -10.55 48.49
N ARG A 31 -78.03 -9.49 48.08
CA ARG A 31 -77.59 -8.12 48.35
C ARG A 31 -77.62 -7.77 49.84
N THR A 32 -78.68 -8.12 50.57
CA THR A 32 -78.86 -7.66 51.96
C THR A 32 -78.22 -8.58 53.00
N SER A 33 -78.26 -9.89 52.77
CA SER A 33 -77.97 -10.92 53.76
C SER A 33 -76.66 -11.65 53.50
N LEU A 34 -76.09 -11.49 52.31
CA LEU A 34 -74.79 -12.07 51.94
C LEU A 34 -73.77 -10.97 51.64
N GLU A 35 -73.93 -10.20 50.56
CA GLU A 35 -73.01 -9.11 50.18
C GLU A 35 -72.92 -8.05 51.28
N GLY A 36 -74.06 -7.59 51.81
CA GLY A 36 -74.09 -6.60 52.88
C GLY A 36 -73.34 -7.06 54.16
N ILE A 37 -73.48 -8.32 54.54
CA ILE A 37 -72.78 -8.88 55.71
C ILE A 37 -71.29 -9.04 55.42
N VAL A 38 -70.93 -9.54 54.24
CA VAL A 38 -69.52 -9.71 53.84
C VAL A 38 -68.81 -8.37 53.82
N ASP A 39 -69.43 -7.36 53.21
CA ASP A 39 -68.88 -5.99 53.16
C ASP A 39 -68.74 -5.40 54.57
N GLU A 40 -69.76 -5.55 55.42
CA GLU A 40 -69.74 -5.05 56.80
C GLU A 40 -68.61 -5.68 57.64
N ILE A 41 -68.46 -7.01 57.58
CA ILE A 41 -67.47 -7.73 58.40
C ILE A 41 -66.07 -7.48 57.87
N LEU A 42 -65.84 -7.64 56.57
CA LEU A 42 -64.50 -7.50 56.00
C LEU A 42 -63.99 -6.06 56.03
N SER A 43 -64.88 -5.06 55.94
CA SER A 43 -64.48 -3.65 56.02
C SER A 43 -63.86 -3.28 57.37
N ARG A 44 -64.14 -4.04 58.44
CA ARG A 44 -63.53 -3.82 59.76
C ARG A 44 -62.02 -4.11 59.76
N TYR A 45 -61.56 -4.87 58.78
CA TYR A 45 -60.15 -5.23 58.60
C TYR A 45 -59.47 -4.40 57.51
N ASP A 46 -60.18 -3.48 56.85
CA ASP A 46 -59.62 -2.57 55.85
C ASP A 46 -58.73 -1.52 56.54
N THR A 47 -57.53 -1.31 56.02
CA THR A 47 -56.59 -0.29 56.53
C THR A 47 -56.02 0.50 55.35
N GLU A 48 -55.72 1.79 55.55
CA GLU A 48 -55.25 2.67 54.48
C GLU A 48 -53.89 2.25 53.87
N ASP A 49 -53.12 1.42 54.57
CA ASP A 49 -51.72 1.14 54.23
C ASP A 49 -51.46 -0.34 53.86
N GLU A 50 -52.44 -1.25 53.95
CA GLU A 50 -52.24 -2.70 53.68
C GLU A 50 -53.37 -3.33 52.85
N LEU A 51 -53.01 -4.12 51.83
CA LEU A 51 -53.87 -4.95 51.00
C LEU A 51 -53.80 -6.40 51.48
N ILE A 52 -54.93 -6.96 51.88
CA ILE A 52 -55.05 -8.36 52.32
C ILE A 52 -55.58 -9.19 51.14
N ARG A 53 -54.76 -10.13 50.64
CA ARG A 53 -55.15 -11.07 49.58
C ARG A 53 -55.31 -12.48 50.15
N ILE A 54 -56.46 -13.09 49.89
CA ILE A 54 -56.76 -14.48 50.27
C ILE A 54 -57.10 -15.27 49.00
N GLU A 55 -56.49 -16.44 48.82
CA GLU A 55 -56.71 -17.28 47.63
C GLU A 55 -58.10 -17.96 47.65
N SER A 56 -58.50 -18.52 48.80
CA SER A 56 -59.82 -19.13 49.03
C SER A 56 -60.18 -19.05 50.51
N LEU A 57 -61.48 -18.89 50.79
CA LEU A 57 -62.03 -18.86 52.14
C LEU A 57 -63.27 -19.76 52.19
N ASP A 58 -63.11 -20.92 52.81
CA ASP A 58 -64.20 -21.88 52.99
C ASP A 58 -64.89 -21.63 54.34
N LEU A 59 -66.21 -21.43 54.31
CA LEU A 59 -67.02 -21.17 55.49
C LEU A 59 -68.09 -22.25 55.64
N ASP A 60 -68.05 -22.98 56.75
CA ASP A 60 -69.10 -23.90 57.15
C ASP A 60 -70.06 -23.20 58.13
N LEU A 61 -71.29 -22.94 57.66
CA LEU A 61 -72.33 -22.28 58.44
C LEU A 61 -73.12 -23.27 59.33
N GLY A 62 -72.88 -24.57 59.17
CA GLY A 62 -73.59 -25.63 59.88
C GLY A 62 -75.05 -25.80 59.43
N GLU A 63 -75.82 -26.50 60.27
CA GLU A 63 -77.24 -26.74 60.05
C GLU A 63 -78.07 -25.53 60.52
N LEU A 64 -78.97 -25.05 59.66
CA LEU A 64 -79.87 -23.93 59.93
C LEU A 64 -81.32 -24.41 59.79
N GLU A 65 -82.15 -24.08 60.77
CA GLU A 65 -83.59 -24.40 60.73
C GLU A 65 -84.28 -23.57 59.63
N GLU A 66 -84.98 -24.23 58.70
CA GLU A 66 -85.55 -23.57 57.53
C GLU A 66 -86.56 -22.45 57.87
N ASP A 67 -87.32 -22.62 58.96
CA ASP A 67 -88.31 -21.63 59.41
C ASP A 67 -87.67 -20.36 59.99
N GLU A 68 -86.41 -20.44 60.42
CA GLU A 68 -85.63 -19.31 60.97
C GLU A 68 -84.45 -18.90 60.06
N PHE A 69 -84.35 -19.50 58.86
CA PHE A 69 -83.19 -19.36 57.97
C PHE A 69 -82.80 -17.91 57.69
N TYR A 70 -83.78 -17.05 57.36
CA TYR A 70 -83.52 -15.65 57.02
C TYR A 70 -83.00 -14.83 58.21
N GLU A 71 -83.27 -15.26 59.45
CA GLU A 71 -82.75 -14.62 60.66
C GLU A 71 -81.40 -15.23 61.10
N GLN A 72 -81.26 -16.55 60.99
CA GLN A 72 -80.08 -17.26 61.45
C GLN A 72 -78.91 -17.16 60.46
N PHE A 73 -79.15 -17.23 59.15
CA PHE A 73 -78.10 -17.23 58.13
C PHE A 73 -77.19 -15.98 58.21
N PRO A 74 -77.70 -14.73 58.24
CA PRO A 74 -76.84 -13.55 58.32
C PRO A 74 -75.99 -13.54 59.60
N ARG A 75 -76.56 -14.00 60.73
CA ARG A 75 -75.86 -14.08 62.01
C ARG A 75 -74.73 -15.10 61.96
N ARG A 76 -75.02 -16.30 61.45
CA ARG A 76 -74.02 -17.38 61.33
C ARG A 76 -72.93 -17.04 60.33
N LEU A 77 -73.28 -16.41 59.21
CA LEU A 77 -72.31 -15.91 58.24
C LEU A 77 -71.39 -14.87 58.89
N ALA A 78 -71.94 -13.88 59.59
CA ALA A 78 -71.16 -12.85 60.28
C ALA A 78 -70.18 -13.44 61.30
N GLU A 79 -70.67 -14.33 62.17
CA GLU A 79 -69.84 -14.99 63.20
C GLU A 79 -68.71 -15.82 62.57
N ARG A 80 -69.04 -16.71 61.63
CA ARG A 80 -68.06 -17.61 61.02
C ARG A 80 -67.06 -16.88 60.14
N LEU A 81 -67.50 -15.86 59.40
CA LEU A 81 -66.64 -15.04 58.57
C LEU A 81 -65.63 -14.29 59.45
N ASP A 82 -66.08 -13.63 60.51
CA ASP A 82 -65.21 -12.88 61.42
C ASP A 82 -64.20 -13.80 62.13
N GLU A 83 -64.67 -14.92 62.69
CA GLU A 83 -63.81 -15.91 63.38
C GLU A 83 -62.74 -16.50 62.45
N THR A 84 -63.15 -16.94 61.25
CA THR A 84 -62.25 -17.58 60.29
C THR A 84 -61.25 -16.57 59.75
N PHE A 85 -61.70 -15.37 59.37
CA PHE A 85 -60.84 -14.32 58.85
C PHE A 85 -59.82 -13.85 59.90
N ALA A 86 -60.25 -13.63 61.14
CA ALA A 86 -59.36 -13.28 62.26
C ALA A 86 -58.34 -14.39 62.55
N SER A 87 -58.73 -15.66 62.44
CA SER A 87 -57.81 -16.79 62.58
C SER A 87 -56.76 -16.82 61.46
N TYR A 88 -57.17 -16.62 60.22
CA TYR A 88 -56.27 -16.60 59.06
C TYR A 88 -55.23 -15.47 59.15
N LEU A 89 -55.63 -14.29 59.64
CA LEU A 89 -54.72 -13.17 59.86
C LEU A 89 -53.69 -13.45 60.97
N ARG A 90 -54.07 -14.21 62.01
CA ARG A 90 -53.15 -14.61 63.08
C ARG A 90 -52.10 -15.62 62.59
N SER A 91 -52.43 -16.47 61.62
CA SER A 91 -51.53 -17.49 61.06
C SER A 91 -50.80 -17.05 59.77
N LYS A 92 -50.75 -15.75 59.48
CA LYS A 92 -50.22 -15.21 58.20
C LYS A 92 -48.76 -15.63 57.88
N GLU A 93 -47.96 -15.94 58.89
CA GLU A 93 -46.56 -16.37 58.72
C GLU A 93 -46.42 -17.88 58.45
N GLU A 94 -47.42 -18.68 58.82
CA GLU A 94 -47.37 -20.15 58.69
C GLU A 94 -47.80 -20.64 57.29
N HIS A 95 -48.60 -19.85 56.56
CA HIS A 95 -49.16 -20.23 55.25
C HIS A 95 -49.15 -19.06 54.23
N PRO A 96 -47.97 -18.62 53.77
CA PRO A 96 -47.82 -17.45 52.88
C PRO A 96 -48.45 -17.63 51.49
N ASP A 97 -48.66 -18.87 51.04
CA ASP A 97 -49.28 -19.15 49.73
C ASP A 97 -50.80 -18.91 49.74
N ARG A 98 -51.45 -18.95 50.92
CA ARG A 98 -52.91 -18.82 51.06
C ARG A 98 -53.39 -17.43 51.45
N ILE A 99 -52.59 -16.70 52.24
CA ILE A 99 -52.87 -15.34 52.68
C ILE A 99 -51.62 -14.46 52.56
N ALA A 100 -51.75 -13.33 51.89
CA ALA A 100 -50.68 -12.35 51.72
C ALA A 100 -51.16 -10.96 52.14
N VAL A 101 -50.47 -10.34 53.09
CA VAL A 101 -50.67 -8.94 53.48
C VAL A 101 -49.56 -8.12 52.82
N VAL A 102 -49.94 -7.20 51.93
CA VAL A 102 -49.02 -6.42 51.10
C VAL A 102 -49.21 -4.93 51.40
N PRO A 103 -48.17 -4.15 51.68
CA PRO A 103 -48.30 -2.71 51.85
C PRO A 103 -48.92 -2.05 50.60
N ILE A 104 -49.95 -1.20 50.78
CA ILE A 104 -50.58 -0.40 49.72
C ILE A 104 -49.63 0.68 49.21
N ARG A 105 -48.81 1.25 50.12
CA ARG A 105 -47.74 2.20 49.74
C ARG A 105 -46.55 1.46 49.15
N GLN A 106 -46.71 0.94 47.94
CA GLN A 106 -45.55 0.52 47.16
C GLN A 106 -44.73 1.77 46.81
N SER A 107 -43.43 1.71 47.05
CA SER A 107 -42.53 2.74 46.50
C SER A 107 -42.69 2.75 44.98
N TRP A 108 -42.65 3.91 44.33
CA TRP A 108 -42.58 3.98 42.85
C TRP A 108 -41.44 3.09 42.30
N LEU A 109 -40.41 2.84 43.11
CA LEU A 109 -39.30 1.94 42.78
C LEU A 109 -39.72 0.47 42.74
N GLU A 110 -40.63 0.02 43.60
CA GLU A 110 -41.15 -1.34 43.61
C GLU A 110 -42.05 -1.59 42.40
N VAL A 111 -42.89 -0.61 42.06
CA VAL A 111 -43.71 -0.63 40.84
C VAL A 111 -42.82 -0.73 39.59
N PHE A 112 -41.77 0.09 39.54
CA PHE A 112 -40.78 0.05 38.47
C PHE A 112 -40.03 -1.27 38.43
N THR A 113 -39.59 -1.78 39.58
CA THR A 113 -38.89 -3.06 39.71
C THR A 113 -39.74 -4.21 39.21
N TYR A 114 -41.02 -4.24 39.57
CA TYR A 114 -41.96 -5.25 39.12
C TYR A 114 -42.14 -5.20 37.60
N TYR A 115 -42.42 -4.02 37.05
CA TYR A 115 -42.61 -3.83 35.61
C TYR A 115 -41.36 -4.23 34.82
N MET A 116 -40.18 -3.79 35.26
CA MET A 116 -38.91 -4.10 34.59
C MET A 116 -38.58 -5.60 34.65
N SER A 117 -38.99 -6.30 35.71
CA SER A 117 -38.76 -7.74 35.88
C SER A 117 -39.76 -8.59 35.09
N HIS A 118 -41.05 -8.27 35.14
CA HIS A 118 -42.12 -9.11 34.59
C HIS A 118 -42.61 -8.67 33.20
N GLY A 119 -42.56 -7.36 32.90
CA GLY A 119 -42.94 -6.80 31.60
C GLY A 119 -44.40 -6.37 31.48
N TYR A 120 -45.14 -6.42 32.58
CA TYR A 120 -46.49 -5.89 32.73
C TYR A 120 -46.59 -5.17 34.08
N TRP A 121 -47.57 -4.27 34.21
CA TRP A 121 -47.77 -3.46 35.42
C TRP A 121 -48.23 -4.34 36.59
N PRO A 122 -47.76 -4.09 37.83
CA PRO A 122 -48.38 -4.70 39.00
C PRO A 122 -49.84 -4.24 39.09
N TRP A 123 -50.71 -5.07 39.67
CA TRP A 123 -52.14 -4.79 39.81
C TRP A 123 -52.33 -3.53 40.68
N LEU A 124 -52.43 -2.37 40.06
CA LEU A 124 -52.68 -1.07 40.67
C LEU A 124 -53.91 -0.45 39.99
N GLU A 125 -54.89 -0.02 40.77
CA GLU A 125 -56.02 0.80 40.33
C GLU A 125 -55.58 2.27 40.05
N GLU A 126 -54.46 2.46 39.36
CA GLU A 126 -54.14 3.73 38.71
C GLU A 126 -54.15 3.51 37.20
N GLU A 127 -55.34 3.53 36.62
CA GLU A 127 -55.50 3.73 35.19
C GLU A 127 -54.71 4.99 34.80
N ARG A 128 -53.63 4.82 34.01
CA ARG A 128 -52.92 5.80 33.13
C ARG A 128 -51.43 6.08 33.41
N LEU A 129 -50.71 5.40 34.31
CA LEU A 129 -49.28 5.69 34.44
C LEU A 129 -48.46 5.00 33.31
N THR A 130 -47.79 5.79 32.48
CA THR A 130 -46.83 5.29 31.48
C THR A 130 -45.42 5.12 32.07
N LEU A 131 -44.57 4.30 31.45
CA LEU A 131 -43.18 4.11 31.90
C LEU A 131 -42.38 5.43 31.95
N PRO A 132 -42.48 6.34 30.96
CA PRO A 132 -41.87 7.67 31.04
C PRO A 132 -42.34 8.52 32.24
N GLU A 133 -43.64 8.50 32.56
CA GLU A 133 -44.20 9.26 33.70
C GLU A 133 -43.75 8.68 35.05
N LEU A 134 -43.68 7.35 35.16
CA LEU A 134 -43.12 6.68 36.33
C LEU A 134 -41.64 7.05 36.52
N LEU A 135 -40.87 7.06 35.43
CA LEU A 135 -39.46 7.46 35.46
C LEU A 135 -39.30 8.92 35.86
N ASP A 136 -40.14 9.83 35.37
CA ASP A 136 -40.09 11.24 35.76
C ASP A 136 -40.37 11.43 37.26
N LYS A 137 -41.27 10.63 37.85
CA LYS A 137 -41.47 10.59 39.30
C LYS A 137 -40.22 10.07 40.02
N LEU A 138 -39.63 8.95 39.56
CA LEU A 138 -38.45 8.33 40.19
C LEU A 138 -37.19 9.19 40.12
N VAL A 139 -36.93 9.83 38.97
CA VAL A 139 -35.76 10.71 38.79
C VAL A 139 -35.85 11.93 39.73
N ARG A 140 -37.07 12.41 40.03
CA ARG A 140 -37.30 13.55 40.94
C ARG A 140 -37.27 13.16 42.41
N ILE A 141 -37.89 12.03 42.77
CA ILE A 141 -38.17 11.68 44.16
C ILE A 141 -37.07 10.77 44.74
N SER A 142 -36.56 9.83 43.95
CA SER A 142 -35.68 8.75 44.43
C SER A 142 -34.55 8.38 43.43
N PRO A 143 -33.74 9.35 42.96
CA PRO A 143 -32.71 9.10 41.94
C PRO A 143 -31.61 8.13 42.41
N ILE A 144 -31.25 8.16 43.71
CA ILE A 144 -30.22 7.28 44.28
C ILE A 144 -30.67 5.82 44.23
N GLU A 145 -31.92 5.56 44.63
CA GLU A 145 -32.51 4.22 44.65
C GLU A 145 -32.71 3.70 43.22
N LEU A 146 -33.13 4.56 42.29
CA LEU A 146 -33.20 4.23 40.87
C LEU A 146 -31.81 3.87 40.31
N SER A 147 -30.76 4.62 40.66
CA SER A 147 -29.38 4.33 40.26
C SER A 147 -28.92 2.97 40.80
N HIS A 148 -29.23 2.65 42.07
CA HIS A 148 -28.94 1.36 42.67
C HIS A 148 -29.65 0.21 41.94
N PHE A 149 -30.95 0.34 41.68
CA PHE A 149 -31.72 -0.64 40.92
C PHE A 149 -31.11 -0.90 39.54
N LEU A 150 -30.78 0.16 38.79
CA LEU A 150 -30.22 0.03 37.44
C LEU A 150 -28.87 -0.70 37.47
N ARG A 151 -28.02 -0.42 38.46
CA ARG A 151 -26.71 -1.09 38.62
C ARG A 151 -26.83 -2.56 39.03
N GLU A 152 -27.83 -2.88 39.86
CA GLU A 152 -28.02 -4.23 40.35
C GLU A 152 -28.75 -5.12 39.33
N LYS A 153 -29.92 -4.69 38.85
CA LYS A 153 -30.81 -5.48 37.99
C LYS A 153 -30.62 -5.17 36.50
N GLY A 154 -30.23 -3.95 36.13
CA GLY A 154 -30.08 -3.53 34.74
C GLY A 154 -28.93 -4.22 33.96
N LYS A 155 -28.11 -5.04 34.64
CA LYS A 155 -27.15 -5.95 33.98
C LYS A 155 -27.85 -7.00 33.10
N ALA A 156 -29.10 -7.35 33.40
CA ALA A 156 -29.87 -8.31 32.61
C ALA A 156 -30.26 -7.75 31.23
N LEU A 157 -29.96 -8.50 30.17
CA LEU A 157 -30.25 -8.08 28.79
C LEU A 157 -31.74 -7.80 28.55
N THR A 158 -32.64 -8.54 29.20
CA THR A 158 -34.10 -8.35 29.14
C THR A 158 -34.52 -6.98 29.66
N ILE A 159 -33.92 -6.54 30.77
CA ILE A 159 -34.17 -5.22 31.38
C ILE A 159 -33.60 -4.11 30.49
N ARG A 160 -32.37 -4.26 29.97
CA ARG A 160 -31.79 -3.29 29.01
C ARG A 160 -32.64 -3.13 27.77
N LYS A 161 -33.12 -4.23 27.18
CA LYS A 161 -34.03 -4.16 26.03
C LYS A 161 -35.31 -3.40 26.40
N ARG A 162 -35.96 -3.70 27.52
CA ARG A 162 -37.17 -2.96 27.94
C ARG A 162 -36.91 -1.45 28.08
N LEU A 163 -35.80 -1.06 28.71
CA LEU A 163 -35.42 0.36 28.80
C LEU A 163 -35.26 0.98 27.41
N VAL A 164 -34.54 0.33 26.50
CA VAL A 164 -34.18 0.91 25.19
C VAL A 164 -35.35 0.96 24.21
N PHE A 165 -36.16 -0.10 24.17
CA PHE A 165 -37.28 -0.22 23.23
C PHE A 165 -38.50 0.62 23.64
N GLN A 166 -38.65 0.98 24.92
CA GLN A 166 -39.82 1.70 25.42
C GLN A 166 -39.55 3.18 25.74
N LEU A 167 -38.29 3.61 25.75
CA LEU A 167 -37.90 4.99 26.08
C LEU A 167 -37.16 5.65 24.91
N ASP A 168 -37.54 6.88 24.62
CA ASP A 168 -36.82 7.74 23.67
C ASP A 168 -35.46 8.20 24.21
N ASP A 169 -34.68 8.90 23.37
CA ASP A 169 -33.32 9.33 23.71
C ASP A 169 -33.28 10.34 24.85
N ILE A 170 -34.33 11.15 25.05
CA ILE A 170 -34.40 12.11 26.15
C ILE A 170 -34.40 11.37 27.48
N TYR A 171 -35.20 10.30 27.58
CA TYR A 171 -35.24 9.47 28.77
C TYR A 171 -33.97 8.63 28.96
N GLN A 172 -33.35 8.13 27.88
CA GLN A 172 -32.04 7.44 27.99
C GLN A 172 -30.98 8.37 28.58
N GLU A 173 -30.88 9.59 28.08
CA GLU A 173 -29.90 10.59 28.53
C GLU A 173 -30.12 11.02 29.99
N ARG A 174 -31.39 11.12 30.42
CA ARG A 174 -31.76 11.37 31.83
C ARG A 174 -31.30 10.23 32.73
N LEU A 175 -31.51 8.98 32.31
CA LEU A 175 -31.06 7.82 33.08
C LEU A 175 -29.53 7.73 33.14
N VAL A 176 -28.82 8.10 32.08
CA VAL A 176 -27.35 8.21 32.10
C VAL A 176 -26.90 9.23 33.15
N HIS A 177 -27.60 10.36 33.29
CA HIS A 177 -27.33 11.34 34.33
C HIS A 177 -27.54 10.79 35.75
N VAL A 178 -28.53 9.91 35.95
CA VAL A 178 -28.77 9.23 37.23
C VAL A 178 -27.67 8.21 37.56
N VAL A 179 -27.19 7.46 36.57
CA VAL A 179 -26.20 6.40 36.77
C VAL A 179 -24.77 6.96 36.84
N ALA A 180 -24.40 7.88 35.95
CA ALA A 180 -23.05 8.43 35.81
C ALA A 180 -23.09 9.97 35.71
N PRO A 181 -23.47 10.69 36.79
CA PRO A 181 -23.71 12.14 36.74
C PRO A 181 -22.49 12.94 36.24
N SER A 182 -21.28 12.59 36.69
CA SER A 182 -20.03 13.28 36.33
C SER A 182 -19.63 13.12 34.86
N GLU A 183 -20.02 12.02 34.21
CA GLU A 183 -19.63 11.68 32.83
C GLU A 183 -20.80 11.76 31.85
N SER A 184 -21.98 12.12 32.34
CA SER A 184 -23.24 12.12 31.58
C SER A 184 -23.18 13.00 30.34
N SER A 185 -22.51 14.15 30.40
CA SER A 185 -22.30 15.04 29.25
C SER A 185 -21.53 14.34 28.12
N PHE A 186 -20.42 13.67 28.46
CA PHE A 186 -19.59 12.94 27.51
C PHE A 186 -20.32 11.74 26.92
N ILE A 187 -20.95 10.92 27.76
CA ILE A 187 -21.67 9.71 27.34
C ILE A 187 -22.83 10.06 26.41
N ASN A 188 -23.64 11.07 26.76
CA ASN A 188 -24.78 11.49 25.95
C ASN A 188 -24.32 12.09 24.61
N ALA A 189 -23.25 12.91 24.61
CA ALA A 189 -22.68 13.42 23.37
C ALA A 189 -22.13 12.30 22.48
N TYR A 190 -21.49 11.29 23.06
CA TYR A 190 -21.01 10.12 22.33
C TYR A 190 -22.16 9.28 21.73
N ALA A 191 -23.22 9.05 22.50
CA ALA A 191 -24.41 8.35 22.01
C ALA A 191 -25.07 9.08 20.82
N ARG A 192 -25.15 10.42 20.87
CA ARG A 192 -25.65 11.24 19.74
C ARG A 192 -24.72 11.16 18.54
N PHE A 193 -23.40 11.30 18.74
CA PHE A 193 -22.41 11.16 17.67
C PHE A 193 -22.57 9.83 16.93
N LEU A 194 -22.70 8.71 17.66
CA LEU A 194 -22.91 7.42 17.04
C LEU A 194 -24.24 7.34 16.28
N GLN A 195 -25.32 7.95 16.77
CA GLN A 195 -26.60 7.96 16.07
C GLN A 195 -26.57 8.83 14.81
N ASP A 196 -25.91 9.98 14.87
CA ASP A 196 -25.76 10.92 13.76
C ASP A 196 -24.83 10.38 12.66
N SER A 197 -23.93 9.45 13.00
CA SER A 197 -23.05 8.77 12.04
C SER A 197 -23.71 7.63 11.27
N TYR A 198 -24.99 7.30 11.56
CA TYR A 198 -25.75 6.27 10.85
C TYR A 198 -25.70 6.38 9.31
N PRO A 199 -25.82 7.56 8.67
CA PRO A 199 -25.74 7.67 7.22
C PRO A 199 -24.42 7.16 6.62
N GLU A 200 -23.33 7.26 7.38
CA GLU A 200 -21.99 6.85 6.94
C GLU A 200 -21.78 5.33 6.98
N ILE A 201 -22.70 4.59 7.63
CA ILE A 201 -22.61 3.13 7.80
C ILE A 201 -22.89 2.38 6.49
N LYS A 202 -23.33 3.07 5.41
CA LYS A 202 -23.42 2.58 4.02
C LYS A 202 -24.01 1.16 3.86
N ARG A 203 -24.90 0.75 4.77
CA ARG A 203 -25.57 -0.56 4.74
C ARG A 203 -27.08 -0.36 4.88
N PRO A 204 -27.83 -0.47 3.77
CA PRO A 204 -29.28 -0.25 3.78
C PRO A 204 -30.07 -1.32 4.58
N GLU A 205 -29.42 -2.44 4.94
CA GLU A 205 -29.98 -3.54 5.73
C GLU A 205 -30.13 -3.21 7.23
N ILE A 206 -29.36 -2.24 7.72
CA ILE A 206 -29.40 -1.82 9.12
C ILE A 206 -30.44 -0.70 9.23
N GLY A 207 -31.57 -0.94 9.91
CA GLY A 207 -32.56 0.11 10.16
C GLY A 207 -32.05 1.16 11.15
N LYS A 208 -32.43 2.43 10.96
CA LYS A 208 -32.02 3.54 11.86
C LYS A 208 -32.40 3.28 13.32
N ASN A 209 -33.59 2.74 13.57
CA ASN A 209 -34.06 2.41 14.91
C ASN A 209 -33.33 1.20 15.51
N ASP A 210 -32.99 0.20 14.70
CA ASP A 210 -32.22 -0.97 15.15
C ASP A 210 -30.80 -0.56 15.54
N TYR A 211 -30.21 0.34 14.77
CA TYR A 211 -28.91 0.95 15.06
C TYR A 211 -28.91 1.76 16.35
N ARG A 212 -29.90 2.65 16.52
CA ARG A 212 -30.14 3.38 17.78
C ARG A 212 -30.25 2.43 18.97
N ASN A 213 -31.07 1.38 18.84
CA ASN A 213 -31.31 0.43 19.92
C ASN A 213 -30.05 -0.35 20.28
N ALA A 214 -29.25 -0.76 19.29
CA ALA A 214 -27.97 -1.43 19.53
C ALA A 214 -26.98 -0.54 20.30
N ILE A 215 -26.85 0.75 19.91
CA ILE A 215 -26.00 1.72 20.61
C ILE A 215 -26.35 1.78 22.10
N TRP A 216 -27.64 2.01 22.41
CA TRP A 216 -28.06 2.13 23.81
C TRP A 216 -27.93 0.82 24.59
N ILE A 217 -28.25 -0.33 24.00
CA ILE A 217 -28.09 -1.64 24.67
C ILE A 217 -26.64 -1.90 25.04
N ILE A 218 -25.70 -1.55 24.16
CA ILE A 218 -24.26 -1.73 24.37
C ILE A 218 -23.73 -0.72 25.40
N LEU A 219 -24.11 0.56 25.30
CA LEU A 219 -23.73 1.58 26.27
C LEU A 219 -24.23 1.23 27.67
N TRP A 220 -25.49 0.80 27.83
CA TRP A 220 -26.00 0.30 29.10
C TRP A 220 -25.30 -0.98 29.54
N GLY A 221 -24.89 -1.83 28.60
CA GLY A 221 -24.04 -2.99 28.86
C GLY A 221 -22.77 -2.61 29.59
N TYR A 222 -22.05 -1.62 29.06
CA TYR A 222 -20.83 -1.10 29.66
C TYR A 222 -21.09 -0.38 30.99
N LEU A 223 -22.00 0.59 31.01
CA LEU A 223 -22.23 1.45 32.18
C LEU A 223 -22.63 0.68 33.43
N LEU A 224 -23.39 -0.41 33.25
CA LEU A 224 -23.91 -1.22 34.34
C LEU A 224 -22.97 -2.38 34.72
N SER A 225 -21.98 -2.72 33.88
CA SER A 225 -21.00 -3.77 34.17
C SER A 225 -19.74 -3.27 34.89
N GLN A 226 -19.50 -1.96 34.96
CA GLN A 226 -18.34 -1.40 35.66
C GLN A 226 -18.51 -1.48 37.18
N ASP A 227 -17.68 -2.27 37.86
CA ASP A 227 -17.62 -2.32 39.32
C ASP A 227 -16.83 -1.11 39.84
N GLN A 228 -17.52 -0.12 40.44
CA GLN A 228 -17.07 1.00 41.31
C GLN A 228 -15.63 1.58 41.11
N GLY A 229 -15.05 1.50 39.92
CA GLY A 229 -13.74 2.03 39.56
C GLY A 229 -13.84 3.40 38.88
N TYR A 230 -12.69 4.03 38.64
CA TYR A 230 -12.63 5.29 37.89
C TYR A 230 -13.12 5.08 36.45
N PHE A 231 -14.08 5.88 36.00
CA PHE A 231 -14.66 5.74 34.67
C PHE A 231 -13.63 6.08 33.58
N ASN A 232 -13.35 5.13 32.69
CA ASN A 232 -12.41 5.33 31.59
C ASN A 232 -13.16 5.58 30.26
N ARG A 233 -13.15 6.83 29.80
CA ARG A 233 -13.78 7.26 28.53
C ARG A 233 -13.27 6.47 27.32
N LYS A 234 -11.95 6.28 27.21
CA LYS A 234 -11.32 5.57 26.10
C LYS A 234 -11.75 4.10 26.04
N GLN A 235 -11.81 3.46 27.21
CA GLN A 235 -12.25 2.08 27.32
C GLN A 235 -13.73 1.93 26.94
N MET A 236 -14.60 2.86 27.37
CA MET A 236 -16.01 2.86 26.96
C MET A 236 -16.16 2.98 25.44
N VAL A 237 -15.49 3.97 24.83
CA VAL A 237 -15.56 4.20 23.38
C VAL A 237 -15.08 2.95 22.64
N THR A 238 -13.91 2.41 23.02
CA THR A 238 -13.34 1.21 22.41
C THR A 238 -14.26 -0.01 22.55
N TYR A 239 -14.80 -0.25 23.75
CA TYR A 239 -15.75 -1.34 24.00
C TYR A 239 -16.99 -1.21 23.12
N THR A 240 -17.60 -0.03 23.11
CA THR A 240 -18.83 0.22 22.35
C THR A 240 -18.63 -0.02 20.86
N LEU A 241 -17.52 0.46 20.29
CA LEU A 241 -17.19 0.24 18.89
C LEU A 241 -16.88 -1.23 18.56
N ARG A 242 -16.21 -1.97 19.46
CA ARG A 242 -15.98 -3.42 19.28
C ARG A 242 -17.26 -4.23 19.30
N GLU A 243 -18.16 -3.92 20.23
CA GLU A 243 -19.45 -4.59 20.31
C GLU A 243 -20.32 -4.27 19.10
N LEU A 244 -20.35 -3.01 18.62
CA LEU A 244 -21.06 -2.64 17.39
C LEU A 244 -20.46 -3.32 16.16
N SER A 245 -19.13 -3.39 16.08
CA SER A 245 -18.39 -4.13 15.05
C SER A 245 -18.80 -5.60 15.01
N GLY A 246 -18.80 -6.28 16.16
CA GLY A 246 -19.26 -7.67 16.28
C GLY A 246 -20.74 -7.83 15.94
N TYR A 247 -21.60 -6.95 16.46
CA TYR A 247 -23.04 -6.99 16.27
C TYR A 247 -23.44 -6.88 14.80
N TYR A 248 -22.79 -5.99 14.04
CA TYR A 248 -23.07 -5.77 12.62
C TYR A 248 -22.14 -6.53 11.67
N SER A 249 -21.21 -7.34 12.20
CA SER A 249 -20.16 -8.02 11.42
C SER A 249 -19.41 -7.05 10.49
N ILE A 250 -19.12 -5.86 10.99
CA ILE A 250 -18.24 -4.87 10.35
C ILE A 250 -16.89 -5.00 11.05
N SER A 251 -15.76 -4.97 10.33
CA SER A 251 -14.48 -5.03 11.03
C SER A 251 -14.32 -3.80 11.93
N PHE A 252 -13.64 -3.95 13.07
CA PHE A 252 -13.44 -2.85 14.01
C PHE A 252 -12.77 -1.64 13.33
N VAL A 253 -11.81 -1.90 12.45
CA VAL A 253 -11.09 -0.88 11.69
C VAL A 253 -11.95 -0.25 10.61
N ASP A 254 -12.79 -1.00 9.89
CA ASP A 254 -13.70 -0.42 8.90
C ASP A 254 -14.72 0.50 9.58
N LEU A 255 -15.30 0.07 10.71
CA LEU A 255 -16.24 0.89 11.48
C LEU A 255 -15.55 2.16 12.00
N LEU A 256 -14.35 2.03 12.58
CA LEU A 256 -13.58 3.17 13.06
C LEU A 256 -13.19 4.10 11.90
N GLY A 257 -12.82 3.55 10.74
CA GLY A 257 -12.55 4.27 9.51
C GLY A 257 -13.75 5.07 9.04
N MET A 258 -14.93 4.46 8.94
CA MET A 258 -16.19 5.14 8.58
C MET A 258 -16.52 6.29 9.53
N LEU A 259 -16.38 6.07 10.84
CA LEU A 259 -16.64 7.09 11.87
C LEU A 259 -15.60 8.20 11.89
N THR A 260 -14.40 7.97 11.32
CA THR A 260 -13.28 8.92 11.32
C THR A 260 -12.93 9.50 9.95
N TYR A 261 -13.62 9.08 8.88
CA TYR A 261 -13.35 9.47 7.50
C TYR A 261 -13.67 10.95 7.23
N ASP A 262 -14.66 11.51 7.92
CA ASP A 262 -15.18 12.85 7.66
C ASP A 262 -15.30 13.66 8.97
N LEU A 263 -14.32 13.54 9.88
CA LEU A 263 -14.34 14.19 11.21
C LEU A 263 -14.48 15.72 11.11
N ASP A 264 -13.96 16.34 10.06
CA ASP A 264 -14.05 17.78 9.83
C ASP A 264 -15.48 18.23 9.49
N LYS A 265 -16.25 17.40 8.78
CA LYS A 265 -17.69 17.61 8.54
C LYS A 265 -18.47 17.59 9.85
N PHE A 266 -18.18 16.63 10.73
CA PHE A 266 -18.77 16.59 12.07
C PHE A 266 -18.32 17.76 12.94
N ALA A 267 -17.06 18.20 12.82
CA ALA A 267 -16.55 19.35 13.56
C ALA A 267 -17.25 20.67 13.19
N SER A 268 -17.78 20.77 11.97
CA SER A 268 -18.56 21.91 11.50
C SER A 268 -20.04 21.89 11.90
N THR A 269 -20.55 20.77 12.43
CA THR A 269 -21.92 20.66 12.96
C THR A 269 -22.00 20.96 14.46
N ARG A 270 -23.21 21.25 14.98
CA ARG A 270 -23.51 21.75 16.35
C ARG A 270 -23.04 20.87 17.54
N LEU A 271 -22.25 19.81 17.29
CA LEU A 271 -21.87 18.72 18.20
C LEU A 271 -20.33 18.59 18.37
N PHE A 272 -19.60 19.71 18.40
CA PHE A 272 -18.15 19.67 18.55
C PHE A 272 -17.71 19.27 19.98
N MET A 273 -17.16 18.06 20.12
CA MET A 273 -16.46 17.59 21.32
C MET A 273 -15.00 17.28 20.96
N PRO A 274 -14.05 18.21 21.13
CA PRO A 274 -12.66 18.01 20.75
C PRO A 274 -12.00 16.82 21.49
N GLU A 275 -12.47 16.53 22.70
CA GLU A 275 -12.04 15.39 23.52
C GLU A 275 -12.45 14.04 22.92
N LEU A 276 -13.63 13.93 22.31
CA LEU A 276 -14.06 12.69 21.64
C LEU A 276 -13.26 12.47 20.36
N LEU A 277 -12.99 13.55 19.61
CA LEU A 277 -12.18 13.51 18.41
C LEU A 277 -10.74 13.06 18.72
N SER A 278 -10.14 13.58 19.79
CA SER A 278 -8.79 13.14 20.20
C SER A 278 -8.79 11.66 20.60
N LEU A 279 -9.82 11.21 21.34
CA LEU A 279 -9.94 9.80 21.72
C LEU A 279 -10.12 8.88 20.51
N LEU A 280 -10.95 9.24 19.53
CA LEU A 280 -11.14 8.45 18.31
C LEU A 280 -9.86 8.39 17.47
N LYS A 281 -9.12 9.50 17.37
CA LYS A 281 -7.79 9.54 16.71
C LYS A 281 -6.78 8.66 17.44
N ASP A 282 -6.73 8.73 18.77
CA ASP A 282 -5.82 7.91 19.59
C ASP A 282 -6.15 6.41 19.44
N ILE A 283 -7.43 6.04 19.53
CA ILE A 283 -7.88 4.66 19.34
C ILE A 283 -7.53 4.17 17.94
N ARG A 284 -7.72 5.03 16.91
CA ARG A 284 -7.34 4.72 15.51
C ARG A 284 -5.85 4.45 15.38
N LEU A 285 -5.01 5.30 15.95
CA LEU A 285 -3.55 5.11 15.92
C LEU A 285 -3.09 3.86 16.68
N GLU A 286 -3.80 3.43 17.72
CA GLU A 286 -3.46 2.24 18.52
C GLU A 286 -3.98 0.93 17.92
N THR A 287 -5.08 0.97 17.16
CA THR A 287 -5.72 -0.23 16.61
C THR A 287 -5.26 -0.59 15.21
N LEU A 288 -4.48 0.26 14.55
CA LEU A 288 -3.79 -0.08 13.31
C LEU A 288 -2.78 -1.21 13.58
N SER A 289 -3.18 -2.43 13.24
CA SER A 289 -2.31 -3.60 13.28
C SER A 289 -1.41 -3.66 12.03
N GLU A 290 -0.29 -4.38 12.11
CA GLU A 290 0.62 -4.71 11.00
C GLU A 290 -0.10 -5.18 9.72
N LYS A 291 -1.27 -5.82 9.85
CA LYS A 291 -2.04 -6.36 8.72
C LYS A 291 -2.95 -5.34 8.04
N GLU A 292 -3.32 -4.24 8.70
CA GLU A 292 -4.34 -3.29 8.24
C GLU A 292 -3.77 -2.04 7.57
N PHE A 293 -2.46 -1.80 7.69
CA PHE A 293 -1.75 -0.79 6.87
C PHE A 293 -1.91 -1.05 5.37
N THR A 294 -2.15 -2.30 4.96
CA THR A 294 -2.16 -2.72 3.55
C THR A 294 -3.35 -2.23 2.71
N LYS A 295 -4.44 -1.72 3.31
CA LYS A 295 -5.74 -1.67 2.61
C LYS A 295 -6.21 -0.34 2.00
N ASN A 296 -5.78 0.85 2.42
CA ASN A 296 -6.12 2.10 1.71
C ASN A 296 -5.26 3.29 2.17
N LEU A 297 -4.35 3.74 1.30
CA LEU A 297 -3.50 4.93 1.50
C LEU A 297 -4.31 6.23 1.67
N SER A 298 -5.52 6.27 1.09
CA SER A 298 -6.44 7.42 1.09
C SER A 298 -7.09 7.72 2.46
N LEU A 299 -6.84 6.90 3.49
CA LEU A 299 -7.41 7.06 4.83
C LEU A 299 -6.53 7.87 5.78
N PHE A 300 -5.27 8.12 5.41
CA PHE A 300 -4.31 8.84 6.25
C PHE A 300 -4.20 10.31 5.84
N SER A 301 -4.35 11.21 6.80
CA SER A 301 -4.03 12.63 6.59
C SER A 301 -2.51 12.86 6.56
N LEU A 302 -2.08 13.98 5.98
CA LEU A 302 -0.66 14.34 5.93
C LEU A 302 -0.01 14.41 7.32
N GLU A 303 -0.73 14.89 8.34
CA GLU A 303 -0.23 14.98 9.72
C GLU A 303 -0.04 13.60 10.36
N GLU A 304 -0.90 12.65 10.03
CA GLU A 304 -0.81 11.27 10.53
C GLU A 304 0.31 10.49 9.87
N LEU A 305 0.49 10.66 8.55
CA LEU A 305 1.65 10.11 7.85
C LEU A 305 2.95 10.62 8.47
N LYS A 306 3.03 11.93 8.75
CA LYS A 306 4.18 12.53 9.46
C LYS A 306 4.39 11.88 10.83
N ALA A 307 3.35 11.76 11.64
CA ALA A 307 3.46 11.20 12.99
C ALA A 307 3.89 9.72 13.00
N LEU A 308 3.46 8.93 12.02
CA LEU A 308 3.82 7.51 11.88
C LEU A 308 5.26 7.33 11.39
N LEU A 309 5.68 8.15 10.42
CA LEU A 309 6.96 8.02 9.74
C LEU A 309 8.13 8.65 10.50
N VAL A 310 7.88 9.56 11.44
CA VAL A 310 8.90 10.20 12.30
C VAL A 310 9.58 9.21 13.24
N ARG A 311 8.86 8.18 13.74
CA ARG A 311 9.41 7.23 14.71
C ARG A 311 9.86 5.95 14.03
N ARG A 312 11.16 5.63 14.13
CA ARG A 312 11.80 4.47 13.48
C ARG A 312 11.05 3.14 13.63
N GLU A 313 10.65 2.80 14.86
CA GLU A 313 9.89 1.56 15.14
C GLU A 313 8.53 1.52 14.45
N LYS A 314 7.77 2.63 14.51
CA LYS A 314 6.45 2.73 13.88
C LYS A 314 6.54 2.80 12.36
N SER A 315 7.55 3.50 11.83
CA SER A 315 7.83 3.63 10.40
C SER A 315 8.15 2.26 9.78
N LEU A 316 8.95 1.44 10.45
CA LEU A 316 9.27 0.08 10.02
C LEU A 316 8.01 -0.79 9.89
N THR A 317 7.19 -0.82 10.94
CA THR A 317 5.93 -1.59 10.99
C THR A 317 4.90 -1.07 9.98
N PHE A 318 4.84 0.24 9.77
CA PHE A 318 3.92 0.88 8.83
C PHE A 318 4.30 0.55 7.38
N LEU A 319 5.57 0.77 7.01
CA LEU A 319 6.05 0.63 5.65
C LEU A 319 6.15 -0.83 5.19
N SER A 320 6.28 -1.79 6.12
CA SER A 320 6.32 -3.23 5.78
C SER A 320 5.03 -3.73 5.12
N GLY A 321 3.89 -3.10 5.40
CA GLY A 321 2.58 -3.42 4.81
C GLY A 321 2.33 -2.83 3.43
N TYR A 322 3.23 -1.99 2.90
CA TYR A 322 3.05 -1.34 1.59
C TYR A 322 4.05 -1.86 0.57
N ASN A 323 3.69 -1.83 -0.72
CA ASN A 323 4.61 -2.06 -1.84
C ASN A 323 5.36 -0.77 -2.23
N GLU A 324 6.33 -0.83 -3.15
CA GLU A 324 7.12 0.35 -3.56
C GLU A 324 6.24 1.48 -4.14
N GLU A 325 5.28 1.16 -5.01
CA GLU A 325 4.37 2.13 -5.62
C GLU A 325 3.53 2.87 -4.57
N GLN A 326 3.06 2.16 -3.56
CA GLN A 326 2.34 2.75 -2.44
C GLN A 326 3.24 3.65 -1.60
N ILE A 327 4.51 3.27 -1.38
CA ILE A 327 5.46 4.13 -0.68
C ILE A 327 5.79 5.37 -1.51
N TYR A 328 5.87 5.27 -2.84
CA TYR A 328 6.03 6.44 -3.72
C TYR A 328 4.87 7.43 -3.56
N GLN A 329 3.62 6.95 -3.48
CA GLN A 329 2.46 7.80 -3.20
C GLN A 329 2.58 8.50 -1.84
N ILE A 330 3.15 7.84 -0.83
CA ILE A 330 3.40 8.46 0.48
C ILE A 330 4.46 9.57 0.34
N VAL A 331 5.53 9.34 -0.42
CA VAL A 331 6.56 10.36 -0.68
C VAL A 331 5.98 11.56 -1.43
N GLU A 332 5.13 11.33 -2.43
CA GLU A 332 4.41 12.37 -3.18
C GLU A 332 3.51 13.23 -2.29
N GLN A 333 2.89 12.65 -1.26
CA GLN A 333 2.09 13.40 -0.30
C GLN A 333 2.95 14.15 0.73
N VAL A 334 4.02 13.52 1.20
CA VAL A 334 4.90 14.04 2.25
C VAL A 334 5.77 15.20 1.75
N ILE A 335 6.35 15.07 0.56
CA ILE A 335 7.27 16.04 -0.04
C ILE A 335 7.05 16.19 -1.57
N PRO A 336 5.89 16.72 -2.01
CA PRO A 336 5.48 16.69 -3.42
C PRO A 336 6.50 17.31 -4.40
N ALA A 337 7.15 18.40 -3.99
CA ALA A 337 8.09 19.13 -4.85
C ALA A 337 9.40 18.37 -5.12
N GLU A 338 9.83 17.49 -4.19
CA GLU A 338 11.09 16.76 -4.28
C GLU A 338 10.87 15.24 -4.42
N SER A 339 9.61 14.81 -4.53
CA SER A 339 9.27 13.38 -4.63
C SER A 339 9.96 12.67 -5.80
N PRO A 340 10.11 13.25 -7.01
CA PRO A 340 10.78 12.55 -8.11
C PRO A 340 12.25 12.25 -7.76
N PHE A 341 12.94 13.22 -7.15
CA PHE A 341 14.32 13.07 -6.74
C PHE A 341 14.47 12.05 -5.60
N VAL A 342 13.61 12.10 -4.57
CA VAL A 342 13.65 11.16 -3.44
C VAL A 342 13.38 9.72 -3.89
N ILE A 343 12.42 9.54 -4.80
CA ILE A 343 12.08 8.23 -5.39
C ILE A 343 13.24 7.68 -6.22
N ASP A 344 13.83 8.50 -7.10
CA ASP A 344 14.98 8.10 -7.91
C ASP A 344 16.20 7.78 -7.04
N TYR A 345 16.39 8.53 -5.96
CA TYR A 345 17.43 8.26 -4.98
C TYR A 345 17.21 6.91 -4.27
N ALA A 346 15.99 6.59 -3.86
CA ALA A 346 15.67 5.29 -3.26
C ALA A 346 15.89 4.12 -4.25
N ARG A 347 15.49 4.29 -5.52
CA ARG A 347 15.73 3.30 -6.58
C ARG A 347 17.21 3.10 -6.87
N ALA A 348 18.00 4.17 -6.80
CA ALA A 348 19.46 4.07 -6.90
C ALA A 348 20.04 3.23 -5.75
N LEU A 349 19.57 3.40 -4.51
CA LEU A 349 19.99 2.57 -3.37
C LEU A 349 19.64 1.07 -3.57
N ASP A 350 18.49 0.76 -4.17
CA ASP A 350 18.11 -0.64 -4.46
C ASP A 350 19.05 -1.30 -5.46
N LYS A 351 19.41 -0.59 -6.54
CA LYS A 351 20.37 -1.13 -7.51
C LYS A 351 21.73 -1.39 -6.88
N GLU A 352 22.16 -0.57 -5.92
CA GLU A 352 23.39 -0.80 -5.15
C GLU A 352 23.29 -1.96 -4.15
N LYS A 353 22.08 -2.29 -3.68
CA LYS A 353 21.86 -3.53 -2.92
C LYS A 353 22.04 -4.77 -3.80
N GLU A 354 21.56 -4.71 -5.04
CA GLU A 354 21.58 -5.85 -5.96
C GLU A 354 22.92 -6.07 -6.66
N LEU A 355 23.66 -4.99 -6.94
CA LEU A 355 24.85 -5.01 -7.80
C LEU A 355 26.05 -4.33 -7.13
N GLY A 356 25.95 -4.03 -5.82
CA GLY A 356 26.88 -3.16 -5.12
C GLY A 356 27.45 -3.66 -3.79
N MET A 357 28.13 -2.80 -3.01
CA MET A 357 28.77 -3.20 -1.73
C MET A 357 27.80 -3.74 -0.67
N LEU A 358 26.52 -3.43 -0.84
CA LEU A 358 25.44 -3.89 0.02
C LEU A 358 24.97 -5.31 -0.38
N GLU A 359 25.40 -5.84 -1.52
CA GLU A 359 25.14 -7.21 -1.96
C GLU A 359 25.75 -8.21 -0.95
N GLY A 360 24.93 -9.11 -0.43
CA GLY A 360 25.32 -10.09 0.60
C GLY A 360 25.52 -9.53 2.02
N LYS A 361 25.56 -8.20 2.21
CA LYS A 361 25.59 -7.53 3.54
C LYS A 361 24.20 -7.03 3.97
N ALA A 362 23.40 -6.58 3.01
CA ALA A 362 22.05 -6.09 3.22
C ALA A 362 21.04 -7.25 3.11
N GLY A 363 20.35 -7.55 4.20
CA GLY A 363 19.36 -8.63 4.27
C GLY A 363 18.06 -8.33 3.51
N ASN A 364 17.08 -9.22 3.68
CA ASN A 364 15.74 -9.07 3.09
C ASN A 364 15.06 -7.76 3.52
N ASP A 365 15.41 -7.24 4.70
CA ASP A 365 14.79 -6.04 5.29
C ASP A 365 15.27 -4.72 4.67
N PHE A 366 16.30 -4.72 3.80
CA PHE A 366 16.86 -3.51 3.18
C PHE A 366 15.80 -2.65 2.49
N ARG A 367 14.84 -3.29 1.83
CA ARG A 367 13.74 -2.64 1.12
C ARG A 367 13.00 -1.65 2.03
N ILE A 368 12.68 -2.05 3.25
CA ILE A 368 11.94 -1.20 4.19
C ILE A 368 12.90 -0.28 4.94
N LEU A 369 14.08 -0.79 5.33
CA LEU A 369 15.08 -0.01 6.06
C LEU A 369 15.52 1.25 5.31
N LYS A 370 15.73 1.19 3.99
CA LYS A 370 16.09 2.38 3.19
C LYS A 370 15.03 3.48 3.34
N TRP A 371 13.74 3.12 3.33
CA TRP A 371 12.63 4.06 3.44
C TRP A 371 12.49 4.61 4.84
N VAL A 372 12.71 3.79 5.87
CA VAL A 372 12.76 4.24 7.26
C VAL A 372 13.81 5.35 7.43
N PHE A 373 15.02 5.16 6.89
CA PHE A 373 16.07 6.17 6.92
C PHE A 373 15.73 7.43 6.12
N ILE A 374 15.17 7.27 4.92
CA ILE A 374 14.74 8.39 4.07
C ILE A 374 13.71 9.26 4.81
N PHE A 375 12.68 8.66 5.39
CA PHE A 375 11.65 9.41 6.12
C PHE A 375 12.18 10.02 7.43
N GLU A 376 13.06 9.31 8.15
CA GLU A 376 13.73 9.84 9.33
C GLU A 376 14.53 11.12 9.00
N VAL A 377 15.25 11.14 7.88
CA VAL A 377 16.01 12.32 7.42
C VAL A 377 15.08 13.44 6.93
N ILE A 378 13.99 13.11 6.25
CA ILE A 378 12.99 14.11 5.79
C ILE A 378 12.38 14.84 6.98
N PHE A 379 11.99 14.13 8.05
CA PHE A 379 11.27 14.71 9.17
C PHE A 379 12.14 15.16 10.35
N GLY A 380 13.35 14.63 10.49
CA GLY A 380 14.31 15.06 11.52
C GLY A 380 14.83 16.49 11.34
N ARG A 381 14.58 17.10 10.17
CA ARG A 381 14.96 18.48 9.84
C ARG A 381 13.82 19.43 10.15
N GLY A 382 13.75 19.90 11.40
CA GLY A 382 12.80 20.94 11.79
C GLY A 382 12.94 22.19 10.92
N GLY A 383 11.95 22.45 10.05
CA GLY A 383 11.69 23.75 9.41
C GLY A 383 12.72 24.32 8.42
N SER A 384 13.82 23.64 8.09
CA SER A 384 14.81 24.13 7.12
C SER A 384 14.45 23.77 5.67
N VAL A 385 14.89 24.60 4.72
CA VAL A 385 14.71 24.37 3.28
C VAL A 385 15.38 23.05 2.87
N PHE A 386 14.66 22.20 2.14
CA PHE A 386 15.16 20.88 1.71
C PHE A 386 16.37 21.04 0.77
N SER A 387 17.51 20.47 1.17
CA SER A 387 18.73 20.43 0.35
C SER A 387 19.03 18.98 -0.05
N ARG A 388 19.02 18.70 -1.37
CA ARG A 388 19.32 17.37 -1.95
C ARG A 388 20.68 16.85 -1.48
N HIS A 389 21.70 17.71 -1.44
CA HIS A 389 23.06 17.38 -0.98
C HIS A 389 23.07 16.90 0.47
N GLN A 390 22.52 17.71 1.37
CA GLN A 390 22.46 17.32 2.78
C GLN A 390 21.59 16.07 2.94
N PHE A 391 20.45 15.98 2.25
CA PHE A 391 19.53 14.84 2.35
C PHE A 391 20.24 13.53 2.00
N ALA A 392 20.84 13.45 0.82
CA ALA A 392 21.54 12.24 0.38
C ALA A 392 22.70 11.88 1.30
N PHE A 393 23.49 12.86 1.75
CA PHE A 393 24.57 12.61 2.70
C PHE A 393 24.08 12.06 4.04
N SER A 394 23.00 12.60 4.60
CA SER A 394 22.41 12.10 5.84
C SER A 394 21.87 10.68 5.70
N VAL A 395 21.21 10.34 4.59
CA VAL A 395 20.71 8.97 4.35
C VAL A 395 21.88 7.99 4.21
N LEU A 396 22.93 8.34 3.46
CA LEU A 396 24.14 7.50 3.35
C LEU A 396 24.83 7.33 4.70
N LYS A 397 24.81 8.34 5.57
CA LYS A 397 25.37 8.26 6.91
C LYS A 397 24.62 7.26 7.79
N GLU A 398 23.30 7.26 7.79
CA GLU A 398 22.49 6.29 8.53
C GLU A 398 22.68 4.86 7.99
N LEU A 399 22.72 4.70 6.67
CA LEU A 399 23.02 3.41 6.03
C LEU A 399 24.41 2.90 6.39
N ALA A 400 25.43 3.75 6.29
CA ALA A 400 26.80 3.39 6.62
C ALA A 400 26.92 2.96 8.09
N ALA A 401 26.30 3.71 9.02
CA ALA A 401 26.26 3.36 10.43
C ALA A 401 25.56 2.01 10.69
N HIS A 402 24.43 1.74 10.01
CA HIS A 402 23.68 0.50 10.20
C HIS A 402 24.43 -0.74 9.69
N TYR A 403 25.16 -0.62 8.57
CA TYR A 403 25.92 -1.72 7.97
C TYR A 403 27.39 -1.78 8.40
N ASN A 404 27.77 -0.98 9.41
CA ASN A 404 29.15 -0.89 9.91
C ASN A 404 30.17 -0.58 8.80
N LEU A 405 29.84 0.39 7.95
CA LEU A 405 30.66 0.95 6.89
C LEU A 405 30.96 2.42 7.19
N THR A 406 32.01 2.95 6.59
CA THR A 406 32.23 4.40 6.53
C THR A 406 31.44 5.01 5.36
N VAL A 407 31.05 6.28 5.51
CA VAL A 407 30.35 7.02 4.43
C VAL A 407 31.21 7.10 3.16
N MET A 408 32.54 7.14 3.31
CA MET A 408 33.48 7.16 2.19
C MET A 408 33.55 5.82 1.44
N GLU A 409 33.51 4.69 2.14
CA GLU A 409 33.45 3.37 1.50
C GLU A 409 32.17 3.23 0.68
N LEU A 410 31.04 3.68 1.24
CA LEU A 410 29.74 3.65 0.57
C LEU A 410 29.75 4.60 -0.65
N LEU A 411 30.16 5.87 -0.48
CA LEU A 411 30.24 6.86 -1.57
C LEU A 411 31.20 6.44 -2.69
N GLY A 412 32.39 5.92 -2.34
CA GLY A 412 33.37 5.44 -3.31
C GLY A 412 32.91 4.19 -4.05
N TYR A 413 31.95 3.43 -3.49
CA TYR A 413 31.31 2.34 -4.22
C TYR A 413 30.23 2.85 -5.17
N PHE A 414 29.31 3.69 -4.69
CA PHE A 414 28.30 4.36 -5.52
C PHE A 414 28.94 5.09 -6.72
N TYR A 415 30.14 5.64 -6.53
CA TYR A 415 30.91 6.26 -7.60
C TYR A 415 31.44 5.24 -8.63
N ARG A 416 31.86 4.04 -8.23
CA ARG A 416 32.36 2.99 -9.15
C ARG A 416 31.26 2.39 -10.03
N THR A 417 30.05 2.23 -9.50
CA THR A 417 28.87 1.80 -10.26
C THR A 417 28.37 2.86 -11.26
N LEU A 418 28.85 4.11 -11.18
CA LEU A 418 28.66 5.10 -12.26
C LEU A 418 29.36 4.66 -13.55
N ALA A 419 30.54 4.04 -13.45
CA ALA A 419 31.34 3.62 -14.60
C ALA A 419 30.78 2.38 -15.30
N SER A 420 30.02 1.53 -14.59
CA SER A 420 29.30 0.38 -15.16
C SER A 420 27.96 0.77 -15.82
N GLY A 421 27.57 2.04 -15.77
CA GLY A 421 26.35 2.55 -16.40
C GLY A 421 25.07 2.37 -15.57
N LEU A 422 25.15 1.88 -14.33
CA LEU A 422 23.98 1.52 -13.51
C LEU A 422 23.06 2.70 -13.16
N LEU A 423 23.67 3.86 -12.86
CA LEU A 423 23.01 5.11 -12.47
C LEU A 423 22.71 6.03 -13.65
N THR A 424 22.96 5.60 -14.90
CA THR A 424 22.61 6.37 -16.10
C THR A 424 21.11 6.63 -16.22
N ALA A 425 20.30 5.79 -15.58
CA ALA A 425 18.84 5.97 -15.48
C ALA A 425 18.42 7.09 -14.52
N TYR A 426 19.32 7.63 -13.66
CA TYR A 426 19.00 8.62 -12.63
C TYR A 426 20.01 9.80 -12.65
N PRO A 427 19.94 10.71 -13.64
CA PRO A 427 20.97 11.74 -13.88
C PRO A 427 21.21 12.66 -12.68
N ALA A 428 20.14 13.12 -12.01
CA ALA A 428 20.23 14.02 -10.85
C ALA A 428 20.88 13.34 -9.63
N VAL A 429 20.62 12.04 -9.42
CA VAL A 429 21.25 11.26 -8.35
C VAL A 429 22.71 11.02 -8.68
N ARG A 430 23.02 10.71 -9.94
CA ARG A 430 24.40 10.56 -10.44
C ARG A 430 25.23 11.82 -10.20
N GLU A 431 24.76 12.98 -10.62
CA GLU A 431 25.46 14.26 -10.42
C GLU A 431 25.66 14.56 -8.93
N LEU A 432 24.65 14.28 -8.11
CA LEU A 432 24.73 14.48 -6.66
C LEU A 432 25.74 13.55 -5.99
N ILE A 433 25.77 12.27 -6.36
CA ILE A 433 26.74 11.30 -5.83
C ILE A 433 28.16 11.69 -6.25
N ILE A 434 28.36 12.13 -7.50
CA ILE A 434 29.64 12.67 -7.97
C ILE A 434 30.04 13.88 -7.12
N ALA A 435 29.13 14.83 -6.91
CA ALA A 435 29.39 16.02 -6.11
C ALA A 435 29.71 15.67 -4.64
N LEU A 436 28.96 14.76 -4.02
CA LEU A 436 29.19 14.29 -2.65
C LEU A 436 30.51 13.55 -2.51
N TYR A 437 30.86 12.69 -3.47
CA TYR A 437 32.14 11.99 -3.50
C TYR A 437 33.30 12.97 -3.67
N LEU A 438 33.22 13.89 -4.63
CA LEU A 438 34.26 14.91 -4.86
C LEU A 438 34.43 15.86 -3.67
N ASN A 439 33.34 16.29 -3.03
CA ASN A 439 33.40 17.13 -1.83
C ASN A 439 33.98 16.36 -0.63
N ALA A 440 33.62 15.09 -0.45
CA ALA A 440 34.16 14.28 0.64
C ALA A 440 35.64 13.93 0.44
N LEU A 441 36.14 13.94 -0.80
CA LEU A 441 37.57 13.82 -1.13
C LEU A 441 38.38 15.08 -0.81
N ASP A 442 37.77 16.27 -0.87
CA ASP A 442 38.43 17.54 -0.51
C ASP A 442 38.64 17.67 1.02
N ASP A 443 37.82 17.00 1.85
CA ASP A 443 37.86 17.08 3.32
C ASP A 443 38.81 16.08 4.02
N SER A 444 39.38 15.08 3.33
CA SER A 444 40.33 14.12 3.95
C SER A 444 41.41 13.58 3.00
N PRO A 445 42.58 14.23 2.88
CA PRO A 445 43.69 13.78 2.04
C PRO A 445 44.58 12.70 2.71
N ALA A 446 44.03 11.91 3.63
CA ALA A 446 44.84 11.12 4.56
C ALA A 446 45.43 9.82 3.98
N ASP A 447 44.82 9.21 2.95
CA ASP A 447 45.32 7.93 2.43
C ASP A 447 45.18 7.79 0.91
N ILE A 448 46.30 7.91 0.19
CA ILE A 448 46.35 7.83 -1.27
C ILE A 448 46.00 6.41 -1.76
N SER A 449 46.15 5.39 -0.91
CA SER A 449 45.80 4.01 -1.22
C SER A 449 44.31 3.80 -1.53
N VAL A 450 43.47 4.78 -1.21
CA VAL A 450 42.02 4.79 -1.48
C VAL A 450 41.69 5.11 -2.94
N TYR A 451 42.59 5.77 -3.67
CA TYR A 451 42.37 6.15 -5.07
C TYR A 451 42.74 5.00 -6.01
N TYR A 452 41.92 4.71 -7.02
CA TYR A 452 42.28 3.73 -8.06
C TYR A 452 43.17 4.38 -9.14
N PRO A 453 44.06 3.62 -9.81
CA PRO A 453 44.99 4.18 -10.81
C PRO A 453 44.32 4.91 -11.98
N GLU A 454 43.14 4.46 -12.43
CA GLU A 454 42.41 5.08 -13.54
C GLU A 454 41.77 6.43 -13.14
N ASP A 455 41.26 6.55 -11.91
CA ASP A 455 40.70 7.82 -11.39
C ASP A 455 41.79 8.89 -11.26
N LEU A 456 42.98 8.47 -10.81
CA LEU A 456 44.14 9.35 -10.74
C LEU A 456 44.58 9.77 -12.15
N LYS A 457 44.55 8.87 -13.13
CA LYS A 457 44.93 9.16 -14.51
C LYS A 457 44.01 10.20 -15.14
N ASP A 458 42.70 10.07 -15.01
CA ASP A 458 41.74 11.05 -15.55
C ASP A 458 41.92 12.43 -14.90
N ARG A 459 42.13 12.47 -13.58
CA ARG A 459 42.33 13.71 -12.84
C ARG A 459 43.66 14.39 -13.17
N LEU A 460 44.73 13.61 -13.35
CA LEU A 460 46.08 14.11 -13.62
C LEU A 460 46.32 14.45 -15.10
N SER A 461 45.51 13.90 -16.01
CA SER A 461 45.54 14.23 -17.44
C SER A 461 44.95 15.61 -17.76
N ASN A 462 44.14 16.18 -16.86
CA ASN A 462 43.59 17.53 -16.99
C ASN A 462 44.42 18.54 -16.18
N SER A 463 45.06 19.51 -16.85
CA SER A 463 45.91 20.54 -16.23
C SER A 463 45.27 21.26 -15.02
N GLY A 464 44.00 21.65 -15.12
CA GLY A 464 43.30 22.38 -14.05
C GLY A 464 42.99 21.51 -12.82
N LEU A 465 42.56 20.27 -13.04
CA LEU A 465 42.27 19.30 -11.97
C LEU A 465 43.56 18.77 -11.33
N CYS A 466 44.58 18.49 -12.15
CA CYS A 466 45.90 18.07 -11.74
C CYS A 466 46.53 19.08 -10.77
N ARG A 467 46.52 20.37 -11.13
CA ARG A 467 47.08 21.44 -10.29
C ARG A 467 46.35 21.59 -8.96
N ARG A 468 45.02 21.50 -8.94
CA ARG A 468 44.22 21.54 -7.70
C ARG A 468 44.54 20.34 -6.80
N PHE A 469 44.66 19.16 -7.38
CA PHE A 469 44.96 17.93 -6.65
C PHE A 469 46.39 17.88 -6.10
N ILE A 470 47.40 18.31 -6.87
CA ILE A 470 48.79 18.37 -6.40
C ILE A 470 48.94 19.39 -5.26
N ARG A 471 48.17 20.49 -5.30
CA ARG A 471 48.22 21.55 -4.27
C ARG A 471 47.83 21.02 -2.89
N SER A 472 46.95 20.03 -2.78
CA SER A 472 46.53 19.42 -1.51
C SER A 472 47.45 18.29 -1.02
N LEU A 473 48.46 17.88 -1.80
CA LEU A 473 49.34 16.75 -1.48
C LEU A 473 50.76 17.19 -1.11
N ARG A 474 51.40 16.46 -0.18
CA ARG A 474 52.84 16.56 0.13
C ARG A 474 53.69 15.83 -0.93
N GLU A 475 55.00 16.09 -0.95
CA GLU A 475 55.90 15.49 -1.96
C GLU A 475 55.93 13.95 -1.88
N GLU A 476 55.99 13.40 -0.67
CA GLU A 476 55.95 11.95 -0.42
C GLU A 476 54.63 11.30 -0.88
N GLN A 477 53.55 12.07 -0.80
CA GLN A 477 52.23 11.66 -1.25
C GLN A 477 52.19 11.61 -2.79
N ILE A 478 52.75 12.61 -3.48
CA ILE A 478 52.86 12.60 -4.95
C ILE A 478 53.76 11.45 -5.44
N TYR A 479 54.84 11.12 -4.73
CA TYR A 479 55.65 9.94 -5.04
C TYR A 479 54.85 8.64 -4.95
N SER A 480 53.94 8.54 -3.99
CA SER A 480 53.06 7.38 -3.84
C SER A 480 52.08 7.28 -5.01
N VAL A 481 51.54 8.42 -5.48
CA VAL A 481 50.73 8.52 -6.71
C VAL A 481 51.51 8.03 -7.93
N VAL A 482 52.76 8.46 -8.11
CA VAL A 482 53.61 8.03 -9.24
C VAL A 482 53.90 6.52 -9.20
N ARG A 483 54.21 5.97 -8.00
CA ARG A 483 54.41 4.53 -7.80
C ARG A 483 53.17 3.70 -8.12
N GLN A 484 51.99 4.27 -7.91
CA GLN A 484 50.73 3.61 -8.15
C GLN A 484 50.33 3.62 -9.63
N ILE A 485 50.54 4.74 -10.33
CA ILE A 485 50.11 4.87 -11.74
C ILE A 485 51.10 4.26 -12.72
N VAL A 486 52.40 4.45 -12.48
CA VAL A 486 53.46 3.94 -13.39
C VAL A 486 54.50 3.16 -12.57
N PRO A 487 54.14 1.99 -12.01
CA PRO A 487 54.98 1.28 -11.06
C PRO A 487 56.37 0.94 -11.61
N VAL A 488 56.45 0.57 -12.89
CA VAL A 488 57.69 0.15 -13.57
C VAL A 488 58.71 1.31 -13.70
N GLU A 489 58.27 2.49 -14.13
CA GLU A 489 59.14 3.65 -14.36
C GLU A 489 59.11 4.66 -13.19
N SER A 490 58.41 4.34 -12.11
CA SER A 490 58.21 5.22 -10.97
C SER A 490 59.51 5.70 -10.34
N HIS A 491 60.51 4.82 -10.24
CA HIS A 491 61.83 5.18 -9.71
C HIS A 491 62.47 6.28 -10.58
N PHE A 492 62.52 6.07 -11.89
CA PHE A 492 63.10 7.00 -12.85
C PHE A 492 62.39 8.37 -12.84
N ILE A 493 61.05 8.38 -12.87
CA ILE A 493 60.24 9.61 -12.88
C ILE A 493 60.46 10.42 -11.59
N ILE A 494 60.46 9.75 -10.43
CA ILE A 494 60.71 10.40 -9.14
C ILE A 494 62.12 10.98 -9.08
N ARG A 495 63.13 10.23 -9.55
CA ARG A 495 64.52 10.70 -9.62
C ARG A 495 64.69 11.88 -10.57
N TYR A 496 63.99 11.87 -11.69
CA TYR A 496 63.97 12.99 -12.64
C TYR A 496 63.34 14.25 -12.02
N ALA A 497 62.19 14.12 -11.36
CA ALA A 497 61.57 15.23 -10.62
C ALA A 497 62.50 15.84 -9.56
N GLN A 498 63.20 15.00 -8.78
CA GLN A 498 64.20 15.45 -7.79
C GLN A 498 65.39 16.15 -8.44
N THR A 499 65.78 15.74 -9.65
CA THR A 499 66.87 16.37 -10.40
C THR A 499 66.46 17.75 -10.92
N LEU A 500 65.19 17.94 -11.29
CA LEU A 500 64.64 19.27 -11.62
C LEU A 500 64.66 20.21 -10.40
N ASP A 501 64.38 19.70 -9.19
CA ASP A 501 64.49 20.48 -7.96
C ASP A 501 65.93 20.90 -7.67
N LYS A 502 66.89 19.97 -7.75
CA LYS A 502 68.32 20.29 -7.61
C LYS A 502 68.80 21.29 -8.67
N GLY A 503 68.33 21.14 -9.92
CA GLY A 503 68.62 22.07 -11.00
C GLY A 503 68.06 23.46 -10.73
N LYS A 504 66.94 23.57 -10.03
CA LYS A 504 66.43 24.86 -9.53
C LYS A 504 67.36 25.48 -8.48
N GLU A 505 67.83 24.67 -7.53
CA GLU A 505 68.66 25.10 -6.38
C GLU A 505 70.10 25.48 -6.77
N GLN A 506 70.61 25.04 -7.92
CA GLN A 506 72.00 25.28 -8.37
C GLN A 506 72.20 26.49 -9.30
N GLY A 507 71.28 27.45 -9.31
CA GLY A 507 71.62 28.84 -9.65
C GLY A 507 71.45 29.33 -11.10
N ARG A 508 71.16 28.49 -12.11
CA ARG A 508 70.76 29.00 -13.46
C ARG A 508 69.25 29.12 -13.67
N LEU A 509 68.46 28.36 -12.93
CA LEU A 509 66.99 28.47 -12.87
C LEU A 509 66.54 29.34 -11.68
N GLU A 510 67.45 29.65 -10.76
CA GLU A 510 67.20 30.48 -9.59
C GLU A 510 66.91 31.93 -10.02
N GLY A 511 65.78 32.49 -9.58
CA GLY A 511 65.32 33.83 -9.95
C GLY A 511 64.50 33.96 -11.25
N ARG A 512 64.53 32.98 -12.17
CA ARG A 512 63.64 32.94 -13.35
C ARG A 512 62.36 32.13 -13.14
N VAL A 513 62.35 31.30 -12.10
CA VAL A 513 61.31 30.33 -11.82
C VAL A 513 60.61 30.70 -10.51
N GLY A 514 59.32 31.07 -10.59
CA GLY A 514 58.54 31.58 -9.45
C GLY A 514 58.18 30.54 -8.38
N GLY A 515 57.46 30.99 -7.34
CA GLY A 515 57.04 30.17 -6.19
C GLY A 515 56.16 28.96 -6.53
N GLU A 516 55.64 28.87 -7.76
CA GLU A 516 54.78 27.78 -8.22
C GLU A 516 55.54 26.62 -8.89
N PHE A 517 56.87 26.63 -8.93
CA PHE A 517 57.67 25.59 -9.59
C PHE A 517 57.27 24.17 -9.21
N ARG A 518 56.98 23.93 -7.92
CA ARG A 518 56.56 22.62 -7.42
C ARG A 518 55.32 22.10 -8.14
N LEU A 519 54.31 22.97 -8.32
CA LEU A 519 53.05 22.62 -8.97
C LEU A 519 53.28 22.37 -10.46
N LEU A 520 53.99 23.29 -11.13
CA LEU A 520 54.27 23.21 -12.57
C LEU A 520 55.12 22.00 -12.94
N LYS A 521 56.11 21.65 -12.11
CA LYS A 521 56.95 20.46 -12.26
C LYS A 521 56.09 19.20 -12.36
N TRP A 522 55.20 19.00 -11.40
CA TRP A 522 54.35 17.81 -11.38
C TRP A 522 53.25 17.85 -12.44
N GLU A 523 52.68 19.03 -12.70
CA GLU A 523 51.72 19.22 -13.79
C GLU A 523 52.31 18.83 -15.15
N PHE A 524 53.50 19.32 -15.50
CA PHE A 524 54.17 18.99 -16.76
C PHE A 524 54.60 17.53 -16.84
N ILE A 525 55.08 16.96 -15.74
CA ILE A 525 55.42 15.54 -15.65
C ILE A 525 54.19 14.67 -15.95
N PHE A 526 53.05 14.94 -15.32
CA PHE A 526 51.82 14.15 -15.55
C PHE A 526 51.22 14.38 -16.94
N LEU A 527 51.21 15.62 -17.44
CA LEU A 527 50.73 15.91 -18.80
C LEU A 527 51.53 15.15 -19.87
N VAL A 528 52.86 15.11 -19.73
CA VAL A 528 53.71 14.35 -20.67
C VAL A 528 53.58 12.84 -20.47
N LEU A 529 53.33 12.38 -19.25
CA LEU A 529 53.14 10.97 -18.94
C LEU A 529 51.87 10.39 -19.60
N PHE A 530 50.82 11.22 -19.79
CA PHE A 530 49.53 10.80 -20.34
C PHE A 530 49.27 11.27 -21.79
N SER A 531 50.23 11.94 -22.45
CA SER A 531 50.07 12.40 -23.84
C SER A 531 50.21 11.31 -24.91
N GLY A 532 50.50 10.06 -24.52
CA GLY A 532 50.60 8.91 -25.41
C GLY A 532 50.48 7.56 -24.69
N PRO A 533 50.35 6.43 -25.41
CA PRO A 533 50.21 5.11 -24.79
C PRO A 533 51.48 4.70 -24.02
N LEU A 534 51.32 4.33 -22.74
CA LEU A 534 52.41 3.97 -21.80
C LEU A 534 53.28 2.78 -22.28
N THR A 535 52.77 1.97 -23.20
CA THR A 535 53.51 0.83 -23.80
C THR A 535 54.67 1.27 -24.71
N ALA A 536 54.75 2.56 -25.08
CA ALA A 536 55.82 3.14 -25.90
C ALA A 536 56.68 4.15 -25.13
N PHE A 537 56.72 4.06 -23.79
CA PHE A 537 57.43 5.03 -22.95
C PHE A 537 58.95 5.00 -23.20
N SER A 538 59.47 6.07 -23.80
CA SER A 538 60.91 6.30 -23.98
C SER A 538 61.40 7.35 -22.99
N ARG A 539 62.33 6.96 -22.10
CA ARG A 539 62.92 7.87 -21.10
C ARG A 539 63.53 9.13 -21.74
N LYS A 540 64.17 8.97 -22.90
CA LYS A 540 64.76 10.08 -23.68
C LYS A 540 63.71 11.05 -24.19
N GLN A 541 62.63 10.53 -24.78
CA GLN A 541 61.53 11.36 -25.30
C GLN A 541 60.77 12.04 -24.15
N PHE A 542 60.53 11.32 -23.06
CA PHE A 542 59.87 11.85 -21.86
C PHE A 542 60.64 13.04 -21.27
N VAL A 543 61.95 12.91 -21.04
CA VAL A 543 62.80 14.00 -20.54
C VAL A 543 62.78 15.20 -21.50
N ARG A 544 62.89 14.97 -22.81
CA ARG A 544 62.84 16.03 -23.82
C ARG A 544 61.50 16.77 -23.82
N SER A 545 60.38 16.04 -23.76
CA SER A 545 59.04 16.62 -23.76
C SER A 545 58.75 17.41 -22.48
N VAL A 546 59.18 16.94 -21.30
CA VAL A 546 59.02 17.71 -20.04
C VAL A 546 59.87 18.98 -20.09
N LEU A 547 61.14 18.91 -20.53
CA LEU A 547 61.97 20.12 -20.73
C LEU A 547 61.37 21.07 -21.78
N GLY A 548 60.67 20.54 -22.79
CA GLY A 548 59.89 21.33 -23.75
C GLY A 548 58.75 22.13 -23.12
N GLN A 549 58.03 21.55 -22.16
CA GLN A 549 56.99 22.27 -21.40
C GLN A 549 57.60 23.40 -20.55
N PHE A 550 58.73 23.13 -19.89
CA PHE A 550 59.47 24.16 -19.16
C PHE A 550 60.00 25.26 -20.07
N SER A 551 60.46 24.89 -21.27
CA SER A 551 60.94 25.83 -22.29
C SER A 551 59.82 26.80 -22.72
N ALA A 552 58.64 26.26 -23.04
CA ALA A 552 57.47 27.04 -23.42
C ALA A 552 56.97 27.95 -22.29
N HIS A 553 56.99 27.46 -21.05
CA HIS A 553 56.44 28.20 -19.90
C HIS A 553 57.36 29.30 -19.38
N TYR A 554 58.67 29.05 -19.29
CA TYR A 554 59.64 30.01 -18.74
C TYR A 554 60.38 30.82 -19.81
N ASN A 555 60.04 30.62 -21.08
CA ASN A 555 60.69 31.28 -22.22
C ASN A 555 62.22 31.09 -22.23
N ILE A 556 62.66 29.87 -21.92
CA ILE A 556 64.06 29.43 -21.99
C ILE A 556 64.12 28.40 -23.11
N THR A 557 65.14 28.40 -23.97
CA THR A 557 65.19 27.41 -25.06
C THR A 557 65.46 26.00 -24.52
N VAL A 558 64.89 24.96 -25.16
CA VAL A 558 65.18 23.55 -24.81
C VAL A 558 66.69 23.27 -24.86
N ARG A 559 67.41 23.92 -25.80
CA ARG A 559 68.88 23.86 -25.93
C ARG A 559 69.62 24.37 -24.70
N GLU A 560 69.21 25.52 -24.15
CA GLU A 560 69.78 26.06 -22.92
C GLU A 560 69.51 25.15 -21.72
N LEU A 561 68.30 24.57 -21.63
CA LEU A 561 67.96 23.64 -20.54
C LEU A 561 68.78 22.36 -20.60
N ILE A 562 68.87 21.71 -21.76
CA ILE A 562 69.66 20.48 -21.93
C ILE A 562 71.15 20.77 -21.67
N SER A 563 71.69 21.90 -22.17
CA SER A 563 73.07 22.29 -21.90
C SER A 563 73.34 22.50 -20.41
N TYR A 564 72.39 23.09 -19.69
CA TYR A 564 72.50 23.28 -18.25
C TYR A 564 72.53 21.96 -17.47
N PHE A 565 71.62 21.03 -17.79
CA PHE A 565 71.62 19.71 -17.16
C PHE A 565 72.87 18.89 -17.55
N HIS A 566 73.42 19.07 -18.75
CA HIS A 566 74.67 18.45 -19.20
C HIS A 566 75.91 19.01 -18.49
N GLU A 567 75.97 20.31 -18.20
CA GLU A 567 77.02 20.84 -17.30
C GLU A 567 76.94 20.21 -15.90
N GLY A 568 75.73 19.89 -15.44
CA GLY A 568 75.49 19.19 -14.18
C GLY A 568 75.87 17.72 -14.13
N THR A 569 76.11 17.08 -15.28
CA THR A 569 76.61 15.69 -15.37
C THR A 569 78.15 15.61 -15.39
N HIS A 570 78.84 16.65 -15.87
CA HIS A 570 80.31 16.64 -16.08
C HIS A 570 81.09 17.75 -15.36
N GLY A 571 80.45 18.57 -14.51
CA GLY A 571 81.12 19.61 -13.71
C GLY A 571 82.02 19.08 -12.59
N GLU A 572 82.78 19.97 -11.91
CA GLU A 572 83.69 19.60 -10.79
C GLU A 572 82.99 18.84 -9.65
N TYR A 573 81.68 19.08 -9.47
CA TYR A 573 80.81 18.35 -8.55
C TYR A 573 79.51 17.96 -9.27
N PRO A 574 79.46 16.80 -9.94
CA PRO A 574 78.28 16.35 -10.66
C PRO A 574 77.09 16.20 -9.71
N TRP A 575 75.96 16.81 -10.06
CA TRP A 575 74.75 16.81 -9.22
C TRP A 575 73.57 16.07 -9.88
N VAL A 576 73.68 15.79 -11.17
CA VAL A 576 72.77 14.92 -11.91
C VAL A 576 73.11 13.46 -11.62
N PRO A 577 72.13 12.62 -11.20
CA PRO A 577 72.34 11.20 -10.97
C PRO A 577 72.84 10.45 -12.20
N GLU A 578 73.65 9.40 -12.00
CA GLU A 578 74.26 8.59 -13.06
C GLU A 578 73.23 8.00 -14.04
N GLU A 579 72.04 7.64 -13.53
CA GLU A 579 70.90 7.11 -14.31
C GLU A 579 70.33 8.09 -15.35
N LEU A 580 70.48 9.40 -15.13
CA LEU A 580 70.01 10.46 -16.04
C LEU A 580 71.11 10.99 -16.95
N ARG A 581 72.38 10.73 -16.59
CA ARG A 581 73.56 11.20 -17.32
C ARG A 581 73.55 10.72 -18.77
N GLU A 582 73.36 9.42 -19.00
CA GLU A 582 73.33 8.85 -20.35
C GLU A 582 72.23 9.49 -21.22
N ILE A 583 71.05 9.76 -20.66
CA ILE A 583 69.94 10.37 -21.39
C ILE A 583 70.21 11.84 -21.72
N ILE A 584 70.76 12.59 -20.76
CA ILE A 584 71.10 14.01 -20.95
C ILE A 584 72.24 14.17 -21.94
N ASP A 585 73.27 13.32 -21.86
CA ASP A 585 74.40 13.28 -22.79
C ASP A 585 73.90 12.96 -24.22
N LEU A 586 73.03 11.95 -24.37
CA LEU A 586 72.39 11.63 -25.66
C LEU A 586 71.51 12.76 -26.21
N LEU A 587 70.80 13.49 -25.35
CA LEU A 587 70.00 14.65 -25.76
C LEU A 587 70.88 15.83 -26.17
N TYR A 588 72.03 16.01 -25.52
CA TYR A 588 73.00 17.04 -25.85
C TYR A 588 73.70 16.75 -27.18
N GLU A 589 74.10 15.50 -27.43
CA GLU A 589 74.68 15.08 -28.71
C GLU A 589 73.71 15.19 -29.89
N ASP A 590 72.42 14.92 -29.68
CA ASP A 590 71.39 15.05 -30.73
C ASP A 590 71.11 16.51 -31.11
N MET A 591 71.29 17.44 -30.17
CA MET A 591 71.13 18.88 -30.44
C MET A 591 72.12 19.42 -31.46
N ASP A 592 73.30 18.80 -31.60
CA ASP A 592 74.29 19.17 -32.60
C ASP A 592 73.99 18.54 -33.98
N LYS A 593 73.03 17.62 -34.08
CA LYS A 593 72.64 16.90 -35.31
C LYS A 593 71.31 17.37 -35.93
N GLU A 594 70.43 18.03 -35.16
CA GLU A 594 69.10 18.44 -35.63
C GLU A 594 69.04 19.91 -36.08
N SER A 595 68.75 20.15 -37.37
CA SER A 595 68.53 21.50 -37.92
C SER A 595 67.26 22.17 -37.37
N PRO A 596 67.22 23.49 -37.14
CA PRO A 596 66.22 24.12 -36.26
C PRO A 596 64.76 24.24 -36.76
N GLU A 597 64.40 23.85 -37.98
CA GLU A 597 63.20 24.43 -38.64
C GLU A 597 62.03 23.48 -39.00
N LEU A 598 62.09 22.15 -38.79
CA LEU A 598 61.08 21.25 -39.39
C LEU A 598 60.14 20.46 -38.44
N LEU A 599 60.27 20.58 -37.12
CA LEU A 599 59.48 19.76 -36.18
C LEU A 599 58.34 20.48 -35.44
N PHE A 600 58.22 21.81 -35.54
CA PHE A 600 57.27 22.58 -34.71
C PHE A 600 55.90 22.88 -35.33
N SER A 601 55.66 22.61 -36.63
CA SER A 601 54.43 23.08 -37.31
C SER A 601 53.30 22.04 -37.45
N VAL A 602 53.56 20.74 -37.28
CA VAL A 602 52.58 19.69 -37.63
C VAL A 602 51.78 19.17 -36.42
N TRP A 603 52.33 19.22 -35.21
CA TRP A 603 51.70 18.57 -34.03
C TRP A 603 50.79 19.48 -33.18
N LEU A 604 50.68 20.78 -33.50
CA LEU A 604 50.00 21.79 -32.67
C LEU A 604 48.66 22.32 -33.23
N ASN A 605 48.13 21.76 -34.33
CA ASN A 605 47.02 22.38 -35.07
C ASN A 605 45.60 21.88 -34.69
N GLU A 606 45.41 20.58 -34.44
CA GLU A 606 44.06 20.00 -34.18
C GLU A 606 43.57 20.25 -32.75
N GLU A 607 44.40 20.02 -31.73
CA GLU A 607 44.03 20.32 -30.33
C GLU A 607 43.78 21.82 -30.12
N ARG A 608 44.55 22.66 -30.83
CA ARG A 608 44.35 24.11 -30.83
C ARG A 608 43.03 24.51 -31.51
N LYS A 609 42.55 23.80 -32.54
CA LYS A 609 41.24 24.04 -33.17
C LYS A 609 40.07 23.60 -32.27
N ALA A 610 40.19 22.44 -31.63
CA ALA A 610 39.19 21.95 -30.67
C ALA A 610 39.06 22.87 -29.44
N TYR A 611 40.17 23.32 -28.87
CA TYR A 611 40.18 24.27 -27.76
C TYR A 611 39.55 25.62 -28.15
N ARG A 612 39.87 26.14 -29.34
CA ARG A 612 39.28 27.38 -29.88
C ARG A 612 37.76 27.26 -30.04
N LEU A 613 37.26 26.13 -30.54
CA LEU A 613 35.82 25.88 -30.66
C LEU A 613 35.12 25.87 -29.31
N GLY A 614 35.69 25.19 -28.31
CA GLY A 614 35.15 25.17 -26.94
C GLY A 614 35.07 26.57 -26.33
N GLN A 615 36.15 27.36 -26.43
CA GLN A 615 36.15 28.75 -25.95
C GLN A 615 35.12 29.62 -26.68
N PHE A 616 34.97 29.48 -28.00
CA PHE A 616 33.98 30.24 -28.76
C PHE A 616 32.54 29.90 -28.36
N ILE A 617 32.23 28.63 -28.15
CA ILE A 617 30.89 28.18 -27.70
C ILE A 617 30.55 28.76 -26.31
N ILE A 618 31.54 28.80 -25.41
CA ILE A 618 31.42 29.26 -24.02
C ILE A 618 31.37 30.78 -23.92
N THR A 619 32.14 31.50 -24.72
CA THR A 619 32.34 32.95 -24.57
C THR A 619 31.67 33.76 -25.66
N GLY A 620 31.40 33.20 -26.84
CA GLY A 620 30.95 33.94 -28.01
C GLY A 620 32.00 34.87 -28.61
N ARG A 621 33.26 34.75 -28.19
CA ARG A 621 34.42 35.51 -28.69
C ARG A 621 35.49 34.57 -29.21
N SER A 622 36.31 35.04 -30.14
CA SER A 622 37.44 34.30 -30.69
C SER A 622 38.60 35.25 -30.93
N ASP A 623 39.81 34.86 -30.52
CA ASP A 623 41.03 35.65 -30.72
C ASP A 623 41.51 35.64 -32.20
N GLU A 624 40.86 34.85 -33.07
CA GLU A 624 41.17 34.65 -34.49
C GLU A 624 39.88 34.58 -35.35
N PRO A 625 39.93 34.82 -36.68
CA PRO A 625 38.74 34.93 -37.54
C PRO A 625 37.84 33.67 -37.54
N LEU A 626 36.52 33.84 -37.46
CA LEU A 626 35.58 32.72 -37.29
C LEU A 626 35.43 31.82 -38.54
N GLY A 627 35.94 32.24 -39.69
CA GLY A 627 35.89 31.46 -40.93
C GLY A 627 36.59 30.09 -40.87
N ASP A 628 37.78 30.01 -40.25
CA ASP A 628 38.49 28.72 -40.07
C ASP A 628 37.76 27.80 -39.09
N LEU A 629 37.08 28.37 -38.09
CA LEU A 629 36.23 27.63 -37.15
C LEU A 629 34.97 27.09 -37.81
N PHE A 630 34.34 27.84 -38.71
CA PHE A 630 33.17 27.36 -39.46
C PHE A 630 33.51 26.19 -40.39
N GLU A 631 34.64 26.25 -41.09
CA GLU A 631 35.14 25.13 -41.93
C GLU A 631 35.48 23.91 -41.06
N TYR A 632 36.08 24.12 -39.90
CA TYR A 632 36.37 23.07 -38.94
C TYR A 632 35.10 22.37 -38.43
N VAL A 633 34.07 23.12 -38.01
CA VAL A 633 32.77 22.57 -37.57
C VAL A 633 32.08 21.84 -38.72
N SER A 634 32.07 22.40 -39.93
CA SER A 634 31.49 21.78 -41.12
C SER A 634 32.21 20.50 -41.52
N GLY A 635 33.52 20.43 -41.29
CA GLY A 635 34.32 19.22 -41.45
C GLY A 635 33.94 18.15 -40.44
N LEU A 636 33.89 18.50 -39.15
CA LEU A 636 33.55 17.57 -38.06
C LEU A 636 32.12 17.04 -38.14
N GLU A 637 31.14 17.83 -38.60
CA GLU A 637 29.76 17.38 -38.85
C GLU A 637 29.71 16.17 -39.82
N LYS A 638 30.67 16.07 -40.74
CA LYS A 638 30.75 15.01 -41.75
C LYS A 638 31.67 13.87 -41.36
N THR A 639 32.77 14.16 -40.67
CA THR A 639 33.85 13.20 -40.43
C THR A 639 33.86 12.61 -39.04
N ASN A 640 33.56 13.39 -38.00
CA ASN A 640 33.64 12.95 -36.60
C ASN A 640 32.69 13.73 -35.67
N PRO A 641 31.37 13.44 -35.73
CA PRO A 641 30.34 14.18 -34.98
C PRO A 641 30.45 14.02 -33.45
N LYS A 642 31.18 13.00 -32.98
CA LYS A 642 31.39 12.74 -31.55
C LYS A 642 32.16 13.87 -30.86
N ILE A 643 33.15 14.46 -31.55
CA ILE A 643 33.94 15.58 -31.03
C ILE A 643 33.05 16.82 -30.81
N LEU A 644 32.11 17.10 -31.72
CA LEU A 644 31.17 18.21 -31.58
C LEU A 644 30.22 18.01 -30.39
N LEU A 645 29.71 16.77 -30.19
CA LEU A 645 28.89 16.43 -29.03
C LEU A 645 29.63 16.62 -27.71
N ASP A 646 30.90 16.20 -27.64
CA ASP A 646 31.72 16.35 -26.43
C ASP A 646 32.05 17.82 -26.12
N GLN A 647 32.23 18.67 -27.13
CA GLN A 647 32.38 20.12 -26.95
C GLN A 647 31.06 20.78 -26.48
N LEU A 648 29.92 20.39 -27.05
CA LEU A 648 28.60 20.94 -26.68
C LEU A 648 28.17 20.57 -25.25
N ARG A 649 28.59 19.42 -24.74
CA ARG A 649 28.30 19.01 -23.35
C ARG A 649 28.85 19.98 -22.30
N GLN A 650 29.90 20.72 -22.61
CA GLN A 650 30.49 21.72 -21.73
C GLN A 650 29.55 22.92 -21.47
N LEU A 651 28.49 23.09 -22.26
CA LEU A 651 27.51 24.17 -22.09
C LEU A 651 26.54 23.98 -20.91
N LYS A 652 26.39 22.76 -20.38
CA LYS A 652 25.44 22.46 -19.29
C LYS A 652 25.76 23.19 -17.99
N ASP A 653 27.04 23.52 -17.76
CA ASP A 653 27.54 24.09 -16.50
C ASP A 653 27.69 25.62 -16.52
N ILE A 654 27.25 26.30 -17.60
CA ILE A 654 27.51 27.73 -17.80
C ILE A 654 26.22 28.54 -17.67
N PRO A 655 26.16 29.58 -16.82
CA PRO A 655 24.98 30.42 -16.66
C PRO A 655 24.66 31.23 -17.93
N SER A 656 23.36 31.32 -18.25
CA SER A 656 22.80 32.04 -19.40
C SER A 656 22.97 33.56 -19.25
N SER A 657 24.18 34.08 -19.50
CA SER A 657 24.44 35.52 -19.54
C SER A 657 24.48 36.01 -20.98
N GLY A 658 23.83 37.15 -21.23
CA GLY A 658 23.78 37.82 -22.53
C GLY A 658 25.16 38.36 -22.91
N ILE A 659 25.96 37.53 -23.58
CA ILE A 659 27.30 37.90 -24.02
C ILE A 659 27.23 38.47 -25.45
N ARG A 660 27.90 39.61 -25.67
CA ARG A 660 28.11 40.19 -27.00
C ARG A 660 28.92 39.23 -27.88
N VAL A 661 28.38 38.90 -29.04
CA VAL A 661 28.99 38.00 -30.02
C VAL A 661 29.80 38.81 -31.02
N GLU A 662 31.07 38.44 -31.24
CA GLU A 662 31.95 39.02 -32.27
C GLU A 662 31.69 38.36 -33.63
N GLU A 663 31.90 39.09 -34.74
CA GLU A 663 31.62 38.62 -36.12
C GLU A 663 30.20 37.99 -36.28
N PRO A 664 29.12 38.76 -36.06
CA PRO A 664 27.76 38.23 -35.86
C PRO A 664 27.23 37.38 -37.02
N ILE A 665 27.72 37.60 -38.24
CA ILE A 665 27.32 36.80 -39.41
C ILE A 665 27.94 35.39 -39.34
N GLU A 666 29.26 35.28 -39.16
CA GLU A 666 29.93 33.98 -39.07
C GLU A 666 29.57 33.23 -37.79
N ALA A 667 29.40 33.95 -36.68
CA ALA A 667 28.92 33.36 -35.44
C ALA A 667 27.49 32.78 -35.59
N ALA A 668 26.59 33.49 -36.25
CA ALA A 668 25.23 32.99 -36.52
C ALA A 668 25.26 31.72 -37.38
N ARG A 669 26.18 31.65 -38.36
CA ARG A 669 26.36 30.46 -39.21
C ARG A 669 26.85 29.25 -38.41
N ILE A 670 27.81 29.44 -37.50
CA ILE A 670 28.31 28.38 -36.63
C ILE A 670 27.20 27.89 -35.68
N PHE A 671 26.48 28.79 -35.01
CA PHE A 671 25.39 28.39 -34.10
C PHE A 671 24.22 27.72 -34.85
N ALA A 672 23.88 28.18 -36.05
CA ALA A 672 22.86 27.53 -36.88
C ALA A 672 23.28 26.11 -37.30
N SER A 673 24.56 25.89 -37.65
CA SER A 673 25.12 24.56 -37.90
C SER A 673 24.97 23.64 -36.70
N LEU A 674 25.39 24.09 -35.52
CA LEU A 674 25.31 23.31 -34.28
C LEU A 674 23.85 22.97 -33.89
N LEU A 675 22.92 23.92 -34.04
CA LEU A 675 21.49 23.69 -33.78
C LEU A 675 20.87 22.67 -34.74
N LEU A 676 21.16 22.77 -36.04
CA LEU A 676 20.70 21.79 -37.03
C LEU A 676 21.23 20.39 -36.72
N PHE A 677 22.49 20.32 -36.30
CA PHE A 677 23.13 19.08 -35.86
C PHE A 677 22.41 18.49 -34.63
N VAL A 678 22.18 19.27 -33.57
CA VAL A 678 21.50 18.80 -32.34
C VAL A 678 20.06 18.37 -32.63
N ILE A 679 19.28 19.14 -33.40
CA ILE A 679 17.91 18.78 -33.76
C ILE A 679 17.86 17.43 -34.49
N ARG A 680 18.83 17.19 -35.38
CA ARG A 680 18.94 15.93 -36.13
C ARG A 680 19.33 14.75 -35.25
N GLU A 681 20.40 14.89 -34.46
CA GLU A 681 20.94 13.77 -33.65
C GLU A 681 20.00 13.38 -32.51
N TYR A 682 19.31 14.33 -31.89
CA TYR A 682 18.38 14.04 -30.78
C TYR A 682 16.95 13.76 -31.24
N GLY A 683 16.62 14.01 -32.52
CA GLY A 683 15.31 13.78 -33.10
C GLY A 683 14.20 14.61 -32.44
N LEU A 684 14.49 15.89 -32.16
CA LEU A 684 13.56 16.79 -31.48
C LEU A 684 12.37 17.15 -32.38
N ALA A 685 11.16 17.21 -31.81
CA ALA A 685 9.93 17.59 -32.51
C ALA A 685 9.20 18.71 -31.76
N PHE A 686 8.83 19.79 -32.47
CA PHE A 686 8.15 20.96 -31.87
C PHE A 686 7.32 21.76 -32.90
N PRO A 687 6.33 22.57 -32.46
CA PRO A 687 5.57 23.45 -33.33
C PRO A 687 6.49 24.38 -34.13
N ASN A 688 6.17 24.63 -35.42
CA ASN A 688 6.99 25.42 -36.34
C ASN A 688 8.40 24.86 -36.63
N GLN A 689 8.67 23.58 -36.36
CA GLN A 689 9.97 22.94 -36.66
C GLN A 689 10.40 23.11 -38.12
N VAL A 690 9.48 22.99 -39.08
CA VAL A 690 9.79 23.20 -40.51
C VAL A 690 10.29 24.63 -40.75
N SER A 691 9.63 25.62 -40.15
CA SER A 691 10.01 27.04 -40.25
C SER A 691 11.34 27.33 -39.57
N LEU A 692 11.61 26.72 -38.41
CA LEU A 692 12.90 26.87 -37.73
C LEU A 692 14.04 26.22 -38.52
N ILE A 693 13.86 24.98 -39.00
CA ILE A 693 14.87 24.29 -39.81
C ILE A 693 15.15 25.09 -41.08
N GLN A 694 14.13 25.64 -41.73
CA GLN A 694 14.29 26.48 -42.91
C GLN A 694 15.03 27.79 -42.59
N TYR A 695 14.70 28.45 -41.47
CA TYR A 695 15.43 29.63 -40.99
C TYR A 695 16.90 29.33 -40.70
N LEU A 696 17.19 28.27 -39.93
CA LEU A 696 18.55 27.85 -39.57
C LEU A 696 19.36 27.47 -40.82
N THR A 697 18.75 26.80 -41.78
CA THR A 697 19.39 26.44 -43.05
C THR A 697 19.76 27.69 -43.84
N ASN A 698 18.85 28.66 -43.94
CA ASN A 698 19.12 29.92 -44.62
C ASN A 698 20.19 30.76 -43.91
N VAL A 699 20.24 30.75 -42.58
CA VAL A 699 21.31 31.40 -41.81
C VAL A 699 22.65 30.69 -42.04
N LYS A 700 22.71 29.35 -41.95
CA LYS A 700 23.93 28.56 -42.20
C LYS A 700 24.52 28.81 -43.58
N GLU A 701 23.68 28.86 -44.61
CA GLU A 701 24.05 29.13 -46.00
C GLU A 701 24.25 30.63 -46.31
N ASN A 702 24.17 31.50 -45.28
CA ASN A 702 24.30 32.95 -45.40
C ASN A 702 23.31 33.60 -46.40
N ARG A 703 22.12 33.00 -46.55
CA ARG A 703 21.01 33.49 -47.38
C ARG A 703 20.10 34.49 -46.63
N THR A 704 20.12 34.46 -45.29
CA THR A 704 19.37 35.37 -44.42
C THR A 704 20.18 35.76 -43.18
N PHE A 705 19.92 36.95 -42.63
CA PHE A 705 20.58 37.41 -41.41
C PHE A 705 20.12 36.62 -40.17
N GLY A 706 21.08 36.12 -39.38
CA GLY A 706 20.82 35.38 -38.14
C GLY A 706 21.19 36.21 -36.90
N ASP A 707 20.33 36.20 -35.88
CA ASP A 707 20.68 36.77 -34.57
C ASP A 707 21.55 35.76 -33.81
N ALA A 708 22.88 35.93 -33.88
CA ALA A 708 23.84 35.02 -33.26
C ALA A 708 23.64 34.87 -31.74
N ALA A 709 23.19 35.92 -31.05
CA ALA A 709 22.96 35.88 -29.61
C ALA A 709 21.74 35.03 -29.27
N ARG A 710 20.65 35.18 -30.03
CA ARG A 710 19.44 34.36 -29.85
C ARG A 710 19.64 32.91 -30.29
N LEU A 711 20.39 32.67 -31.37
CA LEU A 711 20.73 31.31 -31.81
C LEU A 711 21.58 30.57 -30.77
N ARG A 712 22.54 31.26 -30.16
CA ARG A 712 23.32 30.70 -29.06
C ARG A 712 22.45 30.41 -27.83
N LEU A 713 21.54 31.31 -27.47
CA LEU A 713 20.61 31.10 -26.37
C LEU A 713 19.70 29.89 -26.62
N LEU A 714 19.18 29.76 -27.83
CA LEU A 714 18.32 28.64 -28.23
C LEU A 714 19.09 27.31 -28.23
N LEU A 715 20.38 27.32 -28.58
CA LEU A 715 21.28 26.16 -28.42
C LEU A 715 21.51 25.81 -26.95
N HIS A 716 21.69 26.82 -26.08
CA HIS A 716 21.88 26.63 -24.65
C HIS A 716 20.63 26.07 -23.95
N GLU A 717 19.46 26.65 -24.22
CA GLU A 717 18.15 26.19 -23.74
C GLU A 717 17.86 24.76 -24.21
N CYS A 718 18.22 24.43 -25.46
CA CYS A 718 18.13 23.06 -25.99
C CYS A 718 19.04 22.08 -25.23
N MET A 719 20.24 22.50 -24.83
CA MET A 719 21.17 21.65 -24.06
C MET A 719 20.80 21.53 -22.58
N LEU A 720 20.05 22.50 -22.03
CA LEU A 720 19.51 22.49 -20.66
C LEU A 720 18.16 21.76 -20.54
N GLU A 721 17.58 21.31 -21.65
CA GLU A 721 16.26 20.66 -21.69
C GLU A 721 15.11 21.57 -21.21
N ASP A 722 15.30 22.90 -21.19
CA ASP A 722 14.26 23.89 -20.86
C ASP A 722 13.44 24.24 -22.11
N MET A 723 12.48 23.37 -22.43
CA MET A 723 11.66 23.49 -23.64
C MET A 723 10.70 24.68 -23.62
N ASP A 724 10.34 25.18 -22.43
CA ASP A 724 9.50 26.37 -22.28
C ASP A 724 10.29 27.63 -22.63
N ALA A 725 11.56 27.74 -22.20
CA ALA A 725 12.46 28.81 -22.62
C ALA A 725 12.77 28.71 -24.12
N PHE A 726 13.08 27.51 -24.60
CA PHE A 726 13.33 27.23 -26.01
C PHE A 726 12.15 27.67 -26.90
N ALA A 727 10.92 27.36 -26.52
CA ALA A 727 9.72 27.75 -27.26
C ALA A 727 9.57 29.28 -27.33
N ARG A 728 9.77 29.99 -26.22
CA ARG A 728 9.70 31.46 -26.17
C ARG A 728 10.78 32.11 -27.04
N THR A 729 12.02 31.61 -26.97
CA THR A 729 13.14 32.13 -27.74
C THR A 729 12.96 31.84 -29.24
N MET A 730 12.47 30.65 -29.58
CA MET A 730 12.11 30.27 -30.95
C MET A 730 10.99 31.15 -31.52
N GLU A 731 9.90 31.36 -30.77
CA GLU A 731 8.80 32.23 -31.19
C GLU A 731 9.25 33.69 -31.37
N ALA A 732 10.10 34.19 -30.47
CA ALA A 732 10.70 35.52 -30.58
C ALA A 732 11.60 35.67 -31.81
N LEU A 733 12.22 34.58 -32.26
CA LEU A 733 13.12 34.52 -33.40
C LEU A 733 12.37 34.35 -34.74
N LEU A 734 11.22 33.67 -34.73
CA LEU A 734 10.36 33.46 -35.91
C LEU A 734 9.21 34.48 -36.07
N GLY A 735 8.85 35.22 -35.02
CA GLY A 735 7.87 36.32 -35.06
C GLY A 735 6.38 35.91 -35.02
N THR A 736 6.04 34.76 -34.43
CA THR A 736 4.66 34.21 -34.40
C THR A 736 3.95 34.37 -33.04
N LYS A 737 2.62 34.60 -33.00
CA LYS A 737 1.80 34.76 -31.77
C LYS A 737 1.39 33.43 -31.13
N GLN A 738 1.25 33.43 -29.80
CA GLN A 738 0.93 32.32 -28.88
C GLN A 738 0.04 31.20 -29.47
N GLY A 739 0.65 30.04 -29.70
CA GLY A 739 -0.01 28.74 -29.83
C GLY A 739 0.19 27.91 -28.56
N LYS A 740 -0.72 26.96 -28.28
CA LYS A 740 -0.65 26.07 -27.10
C LYS A 740 0.72 25.37 -26.99
N VAL A 741 1.24 25.32 -25.77
CA VAL A 741 2.43 24.56 -25.37
C VAL A 741 2.26 23.08 -25.78
N PRO A 742 3.22 22.48 -26.50
CA PRO A 742 3.17 21.07 -26.87
C PRO A 742 3.47 20.17 -25.65
N GLU A 743 2.67 19.11 -25.49
CA GLU A 743 3.01 17.96 -24.66
C GLU A 743 4.02 17.07 -25.40
N LEU A 744 5.01 16.54 -24.68
CA LEU A 744 5.90 15.51 -25.21
C LEU A 744 5.08 14.29 -25.66
N PRO A 745 5.29 13.75 -26.87
CA PRO A 745 4.98 12.34 -27.08
C PRO A 745 5.92 11.55 -26.18
N ILE A 746 5.32 10.76 -25.29
CA ILE A 746 5.98 9.73 -24.48
C ILE A 746 6.84 8.89 -25.45
N ARG A 747 8.16 9.09 -25.45
CA ARG A 747 9.09 8.15 -26.08
C ARG A 747 9.10 6.89 -25.21
N THR A 748 8.27 5.92 -25.58
CA THR A 748 8.60 4.51 -25.43
C THR A 748 9.98 4.29 -26.03
N ILE A 749 10.99 4.03 -25.20
CA ILE A 749 12.23 3.44 -25.67
C ILE A 749 11.87 2.01 -26.11
N SER A 750 11.57 1.85 -27.40
CA SER A 750 11.88 0.59 -28.07
C SER A 750 13.40 0.54 -28.22
N PRO A 751 14.10 -0.47 -27.69
CA PRO A 751 15.49 -0.69 -28.05
C PRO A 751 15.52 -1.20 -29.49
N ALA A 752 15.94 -0.33 -30.41
CA ALA A 752 16.35 -0.72 -31.74
C ALA A 752 17.69 -1.46 -31.67
N ILE A 753 17.66 -2.76 -31.35
CA ILE A 753 18.63 -3.76 -31.84
C ILE A 753 17.85 -5.07 -32.07
N TYR A 754 17.23 -5.20 -33.24
CA TYR A 754 16.95 -6.51 -33.84
C TYR A 754 17.65 -6.54 -35.20
N PRO A 755 18.44 -7.58 -35.51
CA PRO A 755 18.72 -7.89 -36.90
C PRO A 755 17.40 -8.23 -37.59
N PHE A 756 17.19 -7.66 -38.77
CA PHE A 756 16.01 -7.83 -39.62
C PHE A 756 15.59 -9.29 -39.78
N ASN A 757 14.38 -9.65 -39.31
CA ASN A 757 13.61 -10.77 -39.83
C ASN A 757 12.10 -10.45 -39.71
N SER A 758 11.41 -10.25 -40.84
CA SER A 758 10.09 -9.62 -40.91
C SER A 758 8.94 -10.44 -40.33
N GLN A 759 9.01 -11.78 -40.37
CA GLN A 759 7.98 -12.64 -39.77
C GLN A 759 7.94 -12.59 -38.23
N LYS A 760 9.05 -12.18 -37.58
CA LYS A 760 9.15 -12.13 -36.12
C LYS A 760 8.45 -10.91 -35.52
N MET A 761 8.46 -9.78 -36.23
CA MET A 761 7.77 -8.56 -35.79
C MET A 761 6.26 -8.70 -35.90
N GLU A 762 5.74 -9.31 -36.97
CA GLU A 762 4.30 -9.56 -37.13
C GLU A 762 3.72 -10.40 -35.98
N LEU A 763 4.42 -11.46 -35.56
CA LEU A 763 3.94 -12.39 -34.52
C LEU A 763 3.98 -11.74 -33.12
N LEU A 764 5.01 -10.93 -32.84
CA LEU A 764 5.09 -10.14 -31.60
C LEU A 764 4.07 -9.00 -31.62
N GLU A 765 3.93 -8.28 -32.72
CA GLU A 765 2.91 -7.24 -32.87
C GLU A 765 1.50 -7.84 -32.71
N GLU A 766 1.20 -9.01 -33.24
CA GLU A 766 -0.08 -9.71 -33.05
C GLU A 766 -0.33 -10.07 -31.56
N LEU A 767 0.69 -10.58 -30.87
CA LEU A 767 0.64 -10.86 -29.42
C LEU A 767 0.48 -9.60 -28.56
N TYR A 768 0.95 -8.43 -29.00
CA TYR A 768 0.80 -7.17 -28.25
C TYR A 768 -0.48 -6.40 -28.62
N THR A 769 -0.94 -6.46 -29.87
CA THR A 769 -2.03 -5.62 -30.41
C THR A 769 -3.44 -6.18 -30.19
N GLY A 770 -3.60 -7.45 -29.80
CA GLY A 770 -4.91 -8.07 -29.48
C GLY A 770 -5.05 -8.71 -28.09
N ALA A 771 -3.96 -8.80 -27.31
CA ALA A 771 -3.92 -9.55 -26.06
C ALA A 771 -4.60 -8.86 -24.86
N THR A 772 -5.12 -9.68 -23.96
CA THR A 772 -5.61 -9.23 -22.65
C THR A 772 -4.46 -8.71 -21.78
N PRO A 773 -4.71 -7.82 -20.81
CA PRO A 773 -3.66 -7.32 -19.91
C PRO A 773 -2.88 -8.44 -19.20
N ALA A 774 -3.56 -9.53 -18.81
CA ALA A 774 -2.93 -10.70 -18.20
C ALA A 774 -1.96 -11.42 -19.15
N LEU A 775 -2.34 -11.58 -20.41
CA LEU A 775 -1.49 -12.21 -21.43
C LEU A 775 -0.30 -11.32 -21.81
N ARG A 776 -0.46 -9.99 -21.90
CA ARG A 776 0.67 -9.07 -22.14
C ARG A 776 1.73 -9.18 -21.05
N LEU A 777 1.30 -9.21 -19.79
CA LEU A 777 2.21 -9.39 -18.66
C LEU A 777 2.90 -10.76 -18.66
N LEU A 778 2.21 -11.82 -19.11
CA LEU A 778 2.84 -13.13 -19.30
C LEU A 778 3.90 -13.08 -20.41
N VAL A 779 3.56 -12.51 -21.56
CA VAL A 779 4.45 -12.39 -22.73
C VAL A 779 5.72 -11.61 -22.36
N GLU A 780 5.57 -10.48 -21.66
CA GLU A 780 6.71 -9.68 -21.19
C GLU A 780 7.61 -10.48 -20.23
N GLU A 781 7.02 -11.24 -19.31
CA GLU A 781 7.79 -12.04 -18.35
C GLU A 781 8.50 -13.22 -19.00
N VAL A 782 7.83 -13.95 -19.90
CA VAL A 782 8.44 -15.07 -20.66
C VAL A 782 9.56 -14.55 -21.57
N ILE A 783 9.35 -13.45 -22.30
CA ILE A 783 10.38 -12.84 -23.14
C ILE A 783 11.57 -12.40 -22.28
N ARG A 784 11.34 -11.80 -21.11
CA ARG A 784 12.40 -11.42 -20.18
C ARG A 784 13.21 -12.65 -19.73
N LEU A 785 12.54 -13.71 -19.27
CA LEU A 785 13.20 -14.92 -18.75
C LEU A 785 14.04 -15.63 -19.82
N PHE A 786 13.51 -15.76 -21.04
CA PHE A 786 14.19 -16.44 -22.15
C PHE A 786 15.24 -15.55 -22.85
N ARG A 787 15.27 -14.23 -22.59
CA ARG A 787 16.38 -13.33 -23.01
C ARG A 787 17.57 -13.39 -22.06
N LEU A 788 17.36 -13.64 -20.77
CA LEU A 788 18.43 -13.65 -19.77
C LEU A 788 19.31 -14.91 -19.86
N ASN A 789 18.85 -15.96 -20.55
CA ASN A 789 19.65 -17.16 -20.82
C ASN A 789 19.18 -17.87 -22.08
N ASN A 790 20.11 -18.26 -22.95
CA ASN A 790 19.79 -19.01 -24.16
C ASN A 790 19.69 -20.51 -23.80
N PHE A 791 18.48 -20.97 -23.47
CA PHE A 791 18.22 -22.35 -23.03
C PHE A 791 18.37 -23.42 -24.12
N GLY A 792 18.77 -23.05 -25.34
CA GLY A 792 18.86 -23.98 -26.47
C GLY A 792 17.51 -24.38 -27.05
N LEU A 793 16.41 -23.86 -26.51
CA LEU A 793 15.07 -24.04 -27.04
C LEU A 793 14.86 -23.20 -28.30
N GLU A 794 14.36 -23.84 -29.36
CA GLU A 794 13.97 -23.11 -30.56
C GLU A 794 12.91 -22.04 -30.20
N GLU A 795 13.16 -20.79 -30.58
CA GLU A 795 12.28 -19.65 -30.26
C GLU A 795 10.82 -19.91 -30.67
N ASN A 796 10.62 -20.69 -31.73
CA ASN A 796 9.31 -21.05 -32.24
C ASN A 796 8.47 -21.89 -31.26
N VAL A 797 9.10 -22.65 -30.36
CA VAL A 797 8.40 -23.56 -29.43
C VAL A 797 7.64 -22.75 -28.36
N TRP A 798 8.34 -21.88 -27.64
CA TRP A 798 7.70 -21.08 -26.59
C TRP A 798 6.87 -19.91 -27.15
N LEU A 799 7.26 -19.32 -28.30
CA LEU A 799 6.42 -18.34 -29.01
C LEU A 799 5.11 -18.99 -29.52
N GLY A 800 5.17 -20.23 -30.01
CA GLY A 800 3.99 -20.98 -30.44
C GLY A 800 3.00 -21.23 -29.30
N TRP A 801 3.49 -21.52 -28.09
CA TRP A 801 2.62 -21.66 -26.92
C TRP A 801 2.02 -20.33 -26.44
N LEU A 802 2.78 -19.23 -26.48
CA LEU A 802 2.23 -17.90 -26.21
C LEU A 802 1.14 -17.53 -27.22
N GLN A 803 1.31 -17.90 -28.49
CA GLN A 803 0.29 -17.72 -29.53
C GLN A 803 -0.94 -18.62 -29.29
N ALA A 804 -0.77 -19.86 -28.83
CA ALA A 804 -1.91 -20.70 -28.47
C ALA A 804 -2.74 -20.11 -27.32
N LEU A 805 -2.07 -19.50 -26.33
CA LEU A 805 -2.72 -18.83 -25.19
C LEU A 805 -3.35 -17.48 -25.52
N SER A 806 -3.13 -16.94 -26.73
CA SER A 806 -3.81 -15.73 -27.22
C SER A 806 -5.23 -15.99 -27.75
N GLY A 807 -5.62 -17.26 -27.85
CA GLY A 807 -6.97 -17.65 -28.24
C GLY A 807 -8.06 -17.11 -27.31
N ASN A 808 -9.24 -16.84 -27.86
CA ASN A 808 -10.40 -16.29 -27.12
C ASN A 808 -10.83 -17.13 -25.91
N VAL A 809 -10.53 -18.44 -25.90
CA VAL A 809 -10.85 -19.35 -24.79
C VAL A 809 -10.13 -18.95 -23.49
N TYR A 810 -8.93 -18.37 -23.60
CA TYR A 810 -8.11 -17.99 -22.45
C TYR A 810 -8.24 -16.52 -22.05
N ARG A 811 -9.10 -15.77 -22.73
CA ARG A 811 -9.28 -14.32 -22.54
C ARG A 811 -9.51 -13.93 -21.08
N ASN A 812 -10.26 -14.75 -20.35
CA ASN A 812 -10.69 -14.47 -18.99
C ASN A 812 -9.80 -15.12 -17.92
N TYR A 813 -8.66 -15.71 -18.29
CA TYR A 813 -7.75 -16.34 -17.34
C TYR A 813 -6.88 -15.28 -16.61
N SER A 814 -6.52 -15.59 -15.37
CA SER A 814 -5.53 -14.77 -14.63
C SER A 814 -4.14 -14.94 -15.22
N LYS A 815 -3.23 -14.00 -14.92
CA LYS A 815 -1.81 -14.13 -15.28
C LYS A 815 -1.23 -15.46 -14.79
N ASP A 816 -1.51 -15.83 -13.54
CA ASP A 816 -0.98 -17.06 -12.92
C ASP A 816 -1.57 -18.31 -13.56
N GLY A 817 -2.84 -18.28 -13.95
CA GLY A 817 -3.49 -19.37 -14.66
C GLY A 817 -2.92 -19.55 -16.08
N LEU A 818 -2.67 -18.45 -16.78
CA LEU A 818 -2.00 -18.48 -18.09
C LEU A 818 -0.56 -18.97 -17.98
N LEU A 819 0.16 -18.55 -16.93
CA LEU A 819 1.52 -19.01 -16.63
C LEU A 819 1.55 -20.52 -16.36
N PHE A 820 0.51 -21.07 -15.74
CA PHE A 820 0.40 -22.52 -15.46
C PHE A 820 0.27 -23.32 -16.74
N LEU A 821 -0.66 -22.90 -17.59
CA LEU A 821 -0.90 -23.54 -18.88
C LEU A 821 0.33 -23.43 -19.78
N PHE A 822 0.98 -22.25 -19.80
CA PHE A 822 2.24 -22.05 -20.51
C PHE A 822 3.32 -23.03 -20.04
N TRP A 823 3.49 -23.15 -18.72
CA TRP A 823 4.51 -24.03 -18.14
C TRP A 823 4.23 -25.52 -18.36
N GLN A 824 2.96 -25.93 -18.29
CA GLN A 824 2.55 -27.30 -18.60
C GLN A 824 2.90 -27.67 -20.05
N HIS A 825 2.55 -26.80 -21.01
CA HIS A 825 2.89 -27.01 -22.41
C HIS A 825 4.40 -27.01 -22.66
N LEU A 826 5.15 -26.14 -21.97
CA LEU A 826 6.61 -26.13 -22.04
C LEU A 826 7.20 -27.44 -21.51
N ARG A 827 6.71 -27.95 -20.36
CA ARG A 827 7.15 -29.23 -19.78
C ARG A 827 6.88 -30.42 -20.70
N GLU A 828 5.75 -30.43 -21.39
CA GLU A 828 5.39 -31.48 -22.36
C GLU A 828 6.25 -31.42 -23.64
N SER A 829 6.82 -30.26 -23.94
CA SER A 829 7.53 -29.99 -25.20
C SER A 829 9.05 -30.08 -25.11
N VAL A 830 9.60 -30.24 -23.91
CA VAL A 830 11.04 -30.05 -23.62
C VAL A 830 11.59 -31.24 -22.82
N SER A 831 12.85 -31.61 -23.05
CA SER A 831 13.49 -32.71 -22.32
C SER A 831 13.64 -32.39 -20.82
N GLU A 832 13.62 -33.41 -19.94
CA GLU A 832 13.79 -33.17 -18.49
C GLU A 832 15.10 -32.46 -18.14
N GLU A 833 16.18 -32.69 -18.90
CA GLU A 833 17.47 -32.05 -18.65
C GLU A 833 17.43 -30.54 -18.98
N GLU A 834 16.75 -30.16 -20.06
CA GLU A 834 16.53 -28.76 -20.43
C GLU A 834 15.54 -28.08 -19.50
N LEU A 835 14.46 -28.76 -19.12
CA LEU A 835 13.51 -28.29 -18.12
C LEU A 835 14.22 -28.00 -16.78
N HIS A 836 15.11 -28.91 -16.35
CA HIS A 836 15.89 -28.72 -15.13
C HIS A 836 16.84 -27.51 -15.21
N LYS A 837 17.42 -27.23 -16.39
CA LYS A 837 18.24 -26.04 -16.63
C LYS A 837 17.40 -24.76 -16.53
N ILE A 838 16.19 -24.76 -17.11
CA ILE A 838 15.25 -23.63 -17.04
C ILE A 838 14.80 -23.40 -15.59
N GLU A 839 14.37 -24.45 -14.88
CA GLU A 839 13.98 -24.37 -13.48
C GLU A 839 15.11 -23.84 -12.59
N THR A 840 16.33 -24.38 -12.76
CA THR A 840 17.50 -23.96 -11.99
C THR A 840 17.86 -22.51 -12.28
N PHE A 841 17.71 -22.07 -13.53
CA PHE A 841 17.95 -20.68 -13.90
C PHE A 841 16.90 -19.74 -13.30
N ILE A 842 15.61 -20.08 -13.41
CA ILE A 842 14.53 -19.29 -12.82
C ILE A 842 14.74 -19.18 -11.31
N CYS A 843 15.00 -20.29 -10.61
CA CYS A 843 15.29 -20.30 -9.17
C CYS A 843 16.50 -19.44 -8.77
N ARG A 844 17.47 -19.21 -9.67
CA ARG A 844 18.67 -18.40 -9.40
C ARG A 844 18.50 -16.91 -9.74
N HIS A 845 17.61 -16.55 -10.66
CA HIS A 845 17.53 -15.21 -11.24
C HIS A 845 16.19 -14.48 -10.99
N THR A 846 15.23 -15.10 -10.29
CA THR A 846 14.01 -14.42 -9.84
C THR A 846 14.06 -14.16 -8.34
N THR A 847 14.35 -12.92 -7.96
CA THR A 847 14.37 -12.43 -6.56
C THR A 847 13.03 -11.85 -6.11
N ASN A 848 12.06 -11.74 -7.01
CA ASN A 848 10.76 -11.13 -6.75
C ASN A 848 9.67 -12.04 -7.34
N LEU A 849 9.10 -12.91 -6.51
CA LEU A 849 7.77 -13.54 -6.60
C LEU A 849 7.75 -14.75 -5.65
N SER A 850 7.21 -14.55 -4.46
CA SER A 850 6.71 -15.66 -3.64
C SER A 850 5.74 -16.55 -4.43
N GLU A 851 5.06 -16.01 -5.46
CA GLU A 851 4.14 -16.73 -6.32
C GLU A 851 4.85 -17.70 -7.29
N LEU A 852 5.90 -17.30 -8.01
CA LEU A 852 6.63 -18.19 -8.96
C LEU A 852 7.45 -19.27 -8.24
N SER A 853 7.99 -18.98 -7.06
CA SER A 853 8.72 -19.96 -6.24
C SER A 853 7.79 -20.97 -5.56
N VAL A 854 6.63 -20.53 -5.05
CA VAL A 854 5.54 -21.41 -4.59
C VAL A 854 4.98 -22.22 -5.75
N PHE A 855 4.87 -21.63 -6.93
CA PHE A 855 4.37 -22.27 -8.13
C PHE A 855 5.34 -23.30 -8.70
N ILE A 856 6.63 -22.99 -8.80
CA ILE A 856 7.68 -23.95 -9.17
C ILE A 856 7.81 -25.03 -8.10
N TYR A 857 7.60 -24.72 -6.82
CA TYR A 857 7.52 -25.71 -5.74
C TYR A 857 6.26 -26.61 -5.86
N GLN A 858 5.10 -26.06 -6.19
CA GLN A 858 3.85 -26.80 -6.44
C GLN A 858 3.94 -27.68 -7.70
N LEU A 859 4.65 -27.21 -8.73
CA LEU A 859 4.94 -27.93 -9.98
C LEU A 859 6.03 -29.00 -9.80
N LYS A 860 7.10 -28.73 -9.04
CA LYS A 860 8.17 -29.70 -8.71
C LYS A 860 7.66 -30.86 -7.86
N ASN A 861 6.74 -30.58 -6.94
CA ASN A 861 6.09 -31.61 -6.12
C ASN A 861 4.95 -32.32 -6.87
N ASN A 862 4.81 -32.05 -8.16
CA ASN A 862 4.01 -32.83 -9.09
C ASN A 862 2.56 -33.02 -8.66
N MET A 863 1.97 -32.07 -7.90
CA MET A 863 0.64 -32.19 -7.29
C MET A 863 0.28 -33.67 -7.08
N ASP A 864 1.10 -34.38 -6.30
CA ASP A 864 0.77 -35.76 -5.96
C ASP A 864 -0.61 -35.66 -5.33
N MET A 865 -1.63 -36.15 -6.05
CA MET A 865 -3.02 -35.97 -5.62
C MET A 865 -3.13 -36.46 -4.18
N ASP A 866 -2.32 -37.45 -3.79
CA ASP A 866 -2.17 -37.98 -2.44
C ASP A 866 -1.68 -36.96 -1.40
N VAL A 867 -0.81 -36.00 -1.73
CA VAL A 867 -0.36 -34.93 -0.81
C VAL A 867 -1.42 -33.84 -0.65
N LEU A 868 -2.06 -33.40 -1.75
CA LEU A 868 -3.17 -32.44 -1.68
C LEU A 868 -4.38 -33.06 -0.96
N ASN A 869 -4.65 -34.33 -1.25
CA ASN A 869 -5.65 -35.15 -0.59
C ASN A 869 -5.33 -35.31 0.90
N GLY A 870 -4.06 -35.54 1.26
CA GLY A 870 -3.60 -35.60 2.66
C GLY A 870 -3.80 -34.28 3.42
N GLN A 871 -3.51 -33.13 2.79
CA GLN A 871 -3.77 -31.82 3.40
C GLN A 871 -5.28 -31.50 3.52
N LEU A 872 -6.08 -31.93 2.54
CA LEU A 872 -7.55 -31.86 2.57
C LEU A 872 -8.17 -32.78 3.62
N GLU A 873 -7.52 -33.92 3.90
CA GLU A 873 -7.86 -34.85 4.98
C GLU A 873 -7.55 -34.25 6.36
N ASP A 874 -6.35 -33.67 6.55
CA ASP A 874 -5.91 -33.14 7.85
C ASP A 874 -6.55 -31.79 8.21
N HIS A 875 -6.52 -30.82 7.30
CA HIS A 875 -6.82 -29.41 7.63
C HIS A 875 -8.13 -28.90 7.00
N GLY A 876 -8.51 -29.37 5.81
CA GLY A 876 -9.69 -28.89 5.07
C GLY A 876 -9.54 -27.49 4.49
N VAL A 877 -10.45 -27.11 3.59
CA VAL A 877 -10.47 -25.81 2.91
C VAL A 877 -11.66 -24.98 3.39
N SER A 878 -11.39 -23.72 3.76
CA SER A 878 -12.45 -22.76 4.10
C SER A 878 -13.15 -22.28 2.83
N ILE A 879 -14.48 -22.31 2.83
CA ILE A 879 -15.34 -21.83 1.75
C ILE A 879 -16.38 -20.84 2.28
N ASN A 880 -16.77 -19.88 1.44
CA ASN A 880 -17.72 -18.81 1.82
C ASN A 880 -19.14 -19.00 1.24
N ASN A 881 -19.32 -19.99 0.37
CA ASN A 881 -20.58 -20.30 -0.31
C ASN A 881 -21.14 -21.67 0.09
N ALA A 882 -20.88 -22.12 1.32
CA ALA A 882 -21.26 -23.45 1.82
C ALA A 882 -22.77 -23.74 1.69
N GLY A 883 -23.58 -22.68 1.69
CA GLY A 883 -25.02 -22.74 1.53
C GLY A 883 -25.52 -23.13 0.13
N LEU A 884 -24.65 -23.12 -0.88
CA LEU A 884 -24.96 -23.63 -2.22
C LEU A 884 -25.44 -25.09 -2.20
N THR A 885 -25.11 -25.83 -1.13
CA THR A 885 -25.61 -27.18 -0.86
C THR A 885 -27.14 -27.28 -0.78
N ILE A 886 -27.83 -26.22 -0.34
CA ILE A 886 -29.31 -26.16 -0.35
C ILE A 886 -29.87 -26.21 -1.77
N ILE A 887 -29.13 -25.64 -2.73
CA ILE A 887 -29.51 -25.54 -4.15
C ILE A 887 -29.01 -26.76 -4.94
N ALA A 888 -28.03 -27.50 -4.41
CA ALA A 888 -27.35 -28.59 -5.12
C ALA A 888 -28.30 -29.65 -5.71
N VAL A 889 -29.44 -29.92 -5.05
CA VAL A 889 -30.47 -30.86 -5.56
C VAL A 889 -31.05 -30.45 -6.91
N TYR A 890 -31.05 -29.16 -7.23
CA TYR A 890 -31.59 -28.60 -8.46
C TYR A 890 -30.54 -28.47 -9.58
N LEU A 891 -29.25 -28.64 -9.27
CA LEU A 891 -28.18 -28.49 -10.27
C LEU A 891 -28.31 -29.51 -11.43
N PRO A 892 -28.67 -30.79 -11.21
CA PRO A 892 -28.84 -31.72 -12.32
C PRO A 892 -29.92 -31.34 -13.31
N ILE A 893 -31.06 -30.85 -12.83
CA ILE A 893 -32.13 -30.42 -13.73
C ILE A 893 -31.77 -29.11 -14.43
N LEU A 894 -31.08 -28.20 -13.74
CA LEU A 894 -30.55 -26.97 -14.35
C LEU A 894 -29.58 -27.30 -15.48
N PHE A 895 -28.52 -28.07 -15.22
CA PHE A 895 -27.50 -28.38 -16.22
C PHE A 895 -28.05 -29.19 -17.39
N HIS A 896 -29.06 -30.04 -17.16
CA HIS A 896 -29.78 -30.69 -18.24
C HIS A 896 -30.51 -29.67 -19.14
N ARG A 897 -31.25 -28.73 -18.54
CA ARG A 897 -32.01 -27.71 -19.28
C ARG A 897 -31.11 -26.69 -19.99
N LEU A 898 -29.95 -26.37 -19.41
CA LEU A 898 -28.91 -25.56 -20.05
C LEU A 898 -28.18 -26.33 -21.17
N GLY A 899 -28.42 -27.64 -21.30
CA GLY A 899 -27.82 -28.47 -22.35
C GLY A 899 -26.35 -28.82 -22.10
N TYR A 900 -25.87 -28.74 -20.85
CA TYR A 900 -24.48 -29.01 -20.48
C TYR A 900 -24.16 -30.51 -20.33
N LEU A 901 -25.18 -31.33 -20.11
CA LEU A 901 -25.04 -32.77 -19.83
C LEU A 901 -25.14 -33.63 -21.09
N SER A 902 -24.46 -34.78 -21.10
CA SER A 902 -24.60 -35.82 -22.12
C SER A 902 -26.04 -36.31 -22.26
N ASP A 903 -26.37 -36.95 -23.39
CA ASP A 903 -27.73 -37.45 -23.65
C ASP A 903 -28.21 -38.47 -22.61
N ASP A 904 -27.29 -39.28 -22.07
CA ASP A 904 -27.55 -40.23 -20.99
C ASP A 904 -27.58 -39.59 -19.58
N ARG A 905 -27.27 -38.28 -19.49
CA ARG A 905 -27.22 -37.45 -18.27
C ARG A 905 -26.28 -37.96 -17.19
N ARG A 906 -25.33 -38.83 -17.53
CA ARG A 906 -24.36 -39.38 -16.57
C ARG A 906 -23.09 -38.53 -16.44
N GLY A 907 -22.85 -37.62 -17.39
CA GLY A 907 -21.71 -36.71 -17.37
C GLY A 907 -21.97 -35.40 -18.12
N PHE A 908 -20.93 -34.57 -18.23
CA PHE A 908 -20.95 -33.33 -19.01
C PHE A 908 -20.56 -33.60 -20.47
N LYS A 909 -21.11 -32.84 -21.42
CA LYS A 909 -20.80 -32.97 -22.86
C LYS A 909 -19.34 -32.64 -23.19
N SER A 910 -18.78 -31.67 -22.49
CA SER A 910 -17.41 -31.20 -22.66
C SER A 910 -16.89 -30.58 -21.37
N ARG A 911 -15.57 -30.40 -21.27
CA ARG A 911 -14.96 -29.72 -20.13
C ARG A 911 -15.42 -28.27 -20.02
N GLU A 912 -15.61 -27.60 -21.16
CA GLU A 912 -16.16 -26.25 -21.23
C GLU A 912 -17.58 -26.18 -20.62
N CYS A 913 -18.44 -27.15 -20.92
CA CYS A 913 -19.78 -27.22 -20.32
C CYS A 913 -19.72 -27.43 -18.80
N GLN A 914 -18.73 -28.18 -18.31
CA GLN A 914 -18.51 -28.37 -16.88
C GLN A 914 -18.02 -27.08 -16.21
N VAL A 915 -17.13 -26.32 -16.85
CA VAL A 915 -16.72 -24.98 -16.38
C VAL A 915 -17.91 -24.02 -16.38
N LYS A 916 -18.73 -24.00 -17.44
CA LYS A 916 -19.98 -23.22 -17.47
C LYS A 916 -20.93 -23.61 -16.34
N ALA A 917 -21.00 -24.90 -15.99
CA ALA A 917 -21.81 -25.38 -14.86
C ALA A 917 -21.30 -24.86 -13.50
N ILE A 918 -19.97 -24.79 -13.30
CA ILE A 918 -19.34 -24.18 -12.12
C ILE A 918 -19.79 -22.72 -12.01
N PHE A 919 -19.63 -21.92 -13.07
CA PHE A 919 -20.00 -20.50 -13.05
C PHE A 919 -21.51 -20.28 -12.94
N ALA A 920 -22.32 -21.09 -13.63
CA ALA A 920 -23.77 -21.05 -13.51
C ALA A 920 -24.24 -21.35 -12.08
N SER A 921 -23.60 -22.29 -11.38
CA SER A 921 -23.89 -22.55 -9.97
C SER A 921 -23.45 -21.40 -9.05
N GLN A 922 -22.39 -20.67 -9.38
CA GLN A 922 -21.95 -19.51 -8.61
C GLN A 922 -22.87 -18.29 -8.76
N ARG A 923 -23.66 -18.20 -9.84
CA ARG A 923 -24.72 -17.17 -10.00
C ARG A 923 -25.84 -17.25 -8.97
N PHE A 924 -25.97 -18.37 -8.25
CA PHE A 924 -26.85 -18.44 -7.10
C PHE A 924 -26.26 -17.79 -5.84
N VAL A 925 -24.96 -17.54 -5.82
CA VAL A 925 -24.22 -16.98 -4.69
C VAL A 925 -23.97 -15.49 -4.90
N THR A 926 -23.51 -15.08 -6.08
CA THR A 926 -23.13 -13.71 -6.41
C THR A 926 -23.41 -13.34 -7.86
N ASP A 927 -23.68 -12.06 -8.10
CA ASP A 927 -23.85 -11.49 -9.45
C ASP A 927 -22.53 -10.88 -9.99
N GLU A 928 -21.44 -10.97 -9.22
CA GLU A 928 -20.10 -10.61 -9.66
C GLU A 928 -19.71 -11.39 -10.93
N LYS A 929 -19.10 -10.67 -11.88
CA LYS A 929 -18.69 -11.25 -13.17
C LYS A 929 -17.35 -11.95 -13.09
N GLU A 930 -16.44 -11.43 -12.27
CA GLU A 930 -15.11 -12.01 -12.04
C GLU A 930 -15.08 -12.63 -10.65
N ILE A 931 -14.81 -13.93 -10.58
CA ILE A 931 -14.81 -14.70 -9.35
C ILE A 931 -13.42 -15.35 -9.19
N PRO A 932 -12.77 -15.19 -8.03
CA PRO A 932 -11.50 -15.86 -7.77
C PRO A 932 -11.72 -17.37 -7.59
N GLU A 933 -10.83 -18.20 -8.15
CA GLU A 933 -10.95 -19.67 -8.11
C GLU A 933 -11.14 -20.26 -6.69
N PRO A 934 -10.53 -19.75 -5.61
CA PRO A 934 -10.80 -20.22 -4.25
C PRO A 934 -12.28 -20.19 -3.84
N GLU A 935 -13.08 -19.25 -4.38
CA GLU A 935 -14.52 -19.19 -4.12
C GLU A 935 -15.34 -20.21 -4.92
N LEU A 936 -14.74 -20.85 -5.93
CA LEU A 936 -15.37 -21.85 -6.79
C LEU A 936 -15.08 -23.29 -6.31
N PHE A 937 -14.37 -23.47 -5.20
CA PHE A 937 -13.92 -24.79 -4.75
C PHE A 937 -15.08 -25.76 -4.48
N LEU A 938 -16.15 -25.32 -3.80
CA LEU A 938 -17.34 -26.14 -3.60
C LEU A 938 -18.03 -26.47 -4.93
N ASN A 939 -18.07 -25.51 -5.86
CA ASN A 939 -18.67 -25.67 -7.18
C ASN A 939 -17.91 -26.72 -8.00
N LYS A 940 -16.57 -26.78 -7.91
CA LYS A 940 -15.74 -27.85 -8.49
C LYS A 940 -16.16 -29.21 -7.93
N VAL A 941 -16.31 -29.33 -6.61
CA VAL A 941 -16.75 -30.59 -5.97
C VAL A 941 -18.16 -31.01 -6.41
N LEU A 942 -19.13 -30.09 -6.46
CA LEU A 942 -20.51 -30.37 -6.89
C LEU A 942 -20.61 -30.75 -8.38
N THR A 943 -19.69 -30.26 -9.21
CA THR A 943 -19.62 -30.58 -10.64
C THR A 943 -18.68 -31.75 -10.94
N GLY A 944 -18.02 -32.34 -9.95
CA GLY A 944 -17.05 -33.42 -10.17
C GLY A 944 -15.83 -32.96 -10.99
N TYR A 945 -15.41 -31.70 -10.83
CA TYR A 945 -14.26 -31.14 -11.52
C TYR A 945 -12.98 -31.47 -10.77
N ASP A 946 -12.27 -32.46 -11.27
CA ASP A 946 -11.07 -33.13 -10.71
C ASP A 946 -9.75 -32.65 -11.33
N SER A 947 -9.77 -31.65 -12.22
CA SER A 947 -8.56 -31.21 -12.92
C SER A 947 -7.76 -30.22 -12.06
N PRO A 948 -6.42 -30.36 -12.03
CA PRO A 948 -5.51 -29.37 -11.47
C PRO A 948 -5.47 -28.07 -12.27
N GLU A 949 -6.00 -28.05 -13.50
CA GLU A 949 -5.98 -26.87 -14.35
C GLU A 949 -6.74 -25.70 -13.71
N PRO A 950 -6.18 -24.48 -13.81
CA PRO A 950 -6.81 -23.28 -13.28
C PRO A 950 -8.11 -22.98 -14.03
N LEU A 951 -9.07 -22.40 -13.31
CA LEU A 951 -10.32 -21.93 -13.91
C LEU A 951 -10.15 -20.49 -14.45
N PRO A 952 -10.91 -20.11 -15.49
CA PRO A 952 -10.99 -18.69 -15.88
C PRO A 952 -11.54 -17.86 -14.70
N ARG A 953 -11.28 -16.55 -14.67
CA ARG A 953 -11.88 -15.64 -13.68
C ARG A 953 -13.34 -15.31 -13.98
N SER A 954 -13.75 -15.41 -15.24
CA SER A 954 -15.13 -15.15 -15.65
C SER A 954 -15.54 -16.07 -16.79
N CYS A 955 -16.83 -16.34 -16.86
CA CYS A 955 -17.42 -17.14 -17.92
C CYS A 955 -18.64 -16.41 -18.48
N ASP A 956 -18.64 -16.19 -19.79
CA ASP A 956 -19.74 -15.53 -20.48
C ASP A 956 -20.93 -16.50 -20.61
N LEU A 957 -21.95 -16.28 -19.79
CA LEU A 957 -23.24 -16.95 -19.87
C LEU A 957 -24.17 -16.16 -20.79
N THR A 958 -24.84 -16.87 -21.68
CA THR A 958 -25.86 -16.33 -22.58
C THR A 958 -27.09 -15.85 -21.81
N GLU A 959 -27.86 -14.95 -22.42
CA GLU A 959 -29.06 -14.38 -21.82
C GLU A 959 -30.11 -15.46 -21.48
N ASN A 960 -30.24 -16.47 -22.34
CA ASN A 960 -31.08 -17.65 -22.10
C ASN A 960 -30.61 -18.45 -20.87
N GLU A 961 -29.31 -18.63 -20.68
CA GLU A 961 -28.76 -19.34 -19.52
C GLU A 961 -29.03 -18.56 -18.22
N LEU A 962 -28.89 -17.23 -18.25
CA LEU A 962 -29.22 -16.35 -17.12
C LEU A 962 -30.71 -16.38 -16.78
N GLU A 963 -31.59 -16.32 -17.78
CA GLU A 963 -33.03 -16.39 -17.55
C GLU A 963 -33.44 -17.72 -16.89
N MET A 964 -32.84 -18.83 -17.31
CA MET A 964 -33.08 -20.15 -16.73
C MET A 964 -32.62 -20.24 -15.27
N ILE A 965 -31.51 -19.59 -14.93
CA ILE A 965 -31.05 -19.46 -13.54
C ILE A 965 -32.06 -18.66 -12.71
N GLU A 966 -32.56 -17.53 -13.22
CA GLU A 966 -33.58 -16.71 -12.54
C GLU A 966 -34.90 -17.45 -12.33
N GLN A 967 -35.34 -18.24 -13.30
CA GLN A 967 -36.51 -19.11 -13.15
C GLN A 967 -36.29 -20.15 -12.05
N LEU A 968 -35.08 -20.72 -11.93
CA LEU A 968 -34.76 -21.67 -10.88
C LEU A 968 -34.70 -21.02 -9.49
N LYS A 969 -34.15 -19.80 -9.37
CA LYS A 969 -34.17 -19.01 -8.11
C LYS A 969 -35.60 -18.88 -7.59
N LYS A 970 -36.55 -18.52 -8.46
CA LYS A 970 -37.99 -18.43 -8.12
C LYS A 970 -38.56 -19.78 -7.68
N ALA A 971 -38.23 -20.86 -8.38
CA ALA A 971 -38.69 -22.20 -8.03
C ALA A 971 -38.19 -22.64 -6.64
N VAL A 972 -36.93 -22.35 -6.30
CA VAL A 972 -36.35 -22.65 -4.98
C VAL A 972 -37.11 -21.93 -3.87
N LEU A 973 -37.39 -20.62 -4.04
CA LEU A 973 -38.18 -19.85 -3.07
C LEU A 973 -39.60 -20.41 -2.93
N MET A 974 -40.27 -20.73 -4.04
CA MET A 974 -41.62 -21.30 -4.01
C MET A 974 -41.69 -22.66 -3.31
N ASN A 975 -40.66 -23.48 -3.44
CA ASN A 975 -40.61 -24.82 -2.83
C ASN A 975 -40.25 -24.78 -1.34
N TRP A 976 -39.72 -23.67 -0.83
CA TRP A 976 -39.43 -23.50 0.60
C TRP A 976 -40.48 -22.58 1.25
N ASP A 977 -41.52 -23.17 1.83
CA ASP A 977 -42.69 -22.44 2.33
C ASP A 977 -42.37 -21.28 3.29
N LYS A 978 -41.36 -21.43 4.17
CA LYS A 978 -40.93 -20.38 5.10
C LYS A 978 -40.19 -19.22 4.42
N MET A 979 -39.60 -19.44 3.24
CA MET A 979 -38.83 -18.45 2.48
C MET A 979 -39.55 -17.93 1.24
N ARG A 980 -40.75 -18.43 0.95
CA ARG A 980 -41.56 -18.09 -0.25
C ARG A 980 -41.77 -16.58 -0.45
N ASN A 981 -41.91 -15.83 0.65
CA ASN A 981 -42.15 -14.38 0.62
C ASN A 981 -40.88 -13.54 0.83
N THR A 982 -39.70 -14.16 0.85
CA THR A 982 -38.41 -13.48 0.98
C THR A 982 -37.83 -13.18 -0.40
N SER A 983 -37.03 -12.11 -0.52
CA SER A 983 -36.25 -11.87 -1.72
C SER A 983 -35.14 -12.90 -1.90
N TRP A 984 -34.65 -13.08 -3.13
CA TRP A 984 -33.52 -13.97 -3.38
C TRP A 984 -32.27 -13.51 -2.63
N GLU A 985 -32.03 -12.19 -2.56
CA GLU A 985 -30.90 -11.60 -1.83
C GLU A 985 -30.98 -11.90 -0.32
N GLY A 986 -32.18 -11.89 0.25
CA GLY A 986 -32.41 -12.27 1.65
C GLY A 986 -32.10 -13.74 1.92
N LEU A 987 -32.51 -14.63 1.01
CA LEU A 987 -32.13 -16.05 1.07
C LEU A 987 -30.62 -16.24 0.86
N GLN A 988 -30.02 -15.48 -0.06
CA GLN A 988 -28.59 -15.54 -0.33
C GLN A 988 -27.74 -15.16 0.87
N SER A 989 -28.00 -14.00 1.48
CA SER A 989 -27.22 -13.49 2.62
C SER A 989 -27.43 -14.35 3.88
N THR A 990 -28.63 -14.88 4.06
CA THR A 990 -28.98 -15.66 5.26
C THR A 990 -28.46 -17.09 5.16
N PHE A 991 -28.68 -17.75 4.01
CA PHE A 991 -28.48 -19.20 3.87
C PHE A 991 -27.51 -19.62 2.76
N ILE A 992 -27.19 -18.82 1.73
CA ILE A 992 -26.28 -19.28 0.65
C ILE A 992 -24.83 -18.85 0.90
N ARG A 993 -24.59 -17.59 1.29
CA ARG A 993 -23.28 -17.01 1.64
C ARG A 993 -22.88 -17.37 3.06
N ARG A 994 -22.71 -18.68 3.28
CA ARG A 994 -22.33 -19.28 4.56
C ARG A 994 -20.88 -19.70 4.54
N LYS A 995 -20.17 -19.37 5.61
CA LYS A 995 -18.83 -19.91 5.84
C LYS A 995 -18.93 -21.38 6.24
N GLY A 996 -18.01 -22.18 5.73
CA GLY A 996 -17.87 -23.58 6.11
C GLY A 996 -16.48 -24.10 5.81
N VAL A 997 -16.17 -25.27 6.34
CA VAL A 997 -14.91 -25.98 6.10
C VAL A 997 -15.20 -27.28 5.38
N LEU A 998 -14.65 -27.43 4.17
CA LEU A 998 -14.77 -28.62 3.35
C LEU A 998 -13.54 -29.51 3.53
N LYS A 999 -13.74 -30.72 4.03
CA LYS A 999 -12.71 -31.74 4.20
C LYS A 999 -12.94 -32.89 3.24
N MET A 1000 -11.87 -33.44 2.69
CA MET A 1000 -11.96 -34.71 1.99
C MET A 1000 -11.71 -35.82 3.00
N GLU A 1001 -12.54 -36.85 2.99
CA GLU A 1001 -12.30 -38.10 3.73
C GLU A 1001 -12.09 -39.23 2.72
N LYS A 1002 -11.65 -40.40 3.21
CA LYS A 1002 -11.35 -41.57 2.37
C LYS A 1002 -12.47 -41.89 1.35
N ASN A 1003 -13.72 -41.86 1.79
CA ASN A 1003 -14.88 -42.29 0.97
C ASN A 1003 -15.90 -41.17 0.67
N ASN A 1004 -15.76 -39.98 1.23
CA ASN A 1004 -16.73 -38.88 1.11
C ASN A 1004 -16.06 -37.52 1.29
N TRP A 1005 -16.73 -36.47 0.82
CA TRP A 1005 -16.47 -35.10 1.25
C TRP A 1005 -17.31 -34.79 2.50
N THR A 1006 -16.77 -34.02 3.43
CA THR A 1006 -17.48 -33.53 4.61
C THR A 1006 -17.40 -32.02 4.66
N LEU A 1007 -18.54 -31.34 4.54
CA LEU A 1007 -18.68 -29.90 4.69
C LEU A 1007 -19.27 -29.58 6.06
N THR A 1008 -18.56 -28.84 6.90
CA THR A 1008 -19.08 -28.32 8.17
C THR A 1008 -19.42 -26.84 8.00
N VAL A 1009 -20.68 -26.48 8.18
CA VAL A 1009 -21.17 -25.09 8.01
C VAL A 1009 -21.23 -24.40 9.37
N GLU A 1010 -20.84 -23.12 9.42
CA GLU A 1010 -20.97 -22.30 10.63
C GLU A 1010 -22.45 -22.15 11.02
N GLU A 1011 -22.80 -22.32 12.29
CA GLU A 1011 -24.18 -22.24 12.78
C GLU A 1011 -24.61 -20.80 13.12
N ARG A 1012 -25.86 -20.45 12.84
CA ARG A 1012 -26.51 -19.18 13.26
C ARG A 1012 -27.93 -19.40 13.75
N ALA A 1013 -28.46 -18.41 14.48
CA ALA A 1013 -29.80 -18.47 15.09
C ALA A 1013 -30.95 -18.77 14.10
N PHE A 1014 -30.82 -18.34 12.84
CA PHE A 1014 -31.83 -18.57 11.80
C PHE A 1014 -31.81 -19.99 11.21
N ASP A 1015 -30.80 -20.80 11.52
CA ASP A 1015 -30.64 -22.17 10.99
C ASP A 1015 -31.73 -23.13 11.47
N VAL A 1016 -32.50 -22.75 12.50
CA VAL A 1016 -33.72 -23.46 12.89
C VAL A 1016 -34.73 -23.57 11.73
N LEU A 1017 -34.71 -22.63 10.78
CA LEU A 1017 -35.59 -22.66 9.61
C LEU A 1017 -35.19 -23.75 8.60
N LEU A 1018 -33.97 -24.29 8.65
CA LEU A 1018 -33.53 -25.38 7.77
C LEU A 1018 -34.34 -26.66 7.98
N ASP A 1019 -34.91 -26.86 9.17
CA ASP A 1019 -35.80 -27.99 9.49
C ASP A 1019 -37.09 -27.99 8.64
N SER A 1020 -37.43 -26.85 8.03
CA SER A 1020 -38.61 -26.71 7.17
C SER A 1020 -38.35 -27.02 5.69
N ILE A 1021 -37.11 -27.36 5.30
CA ILE A 1021 -36.77 -27.73 3.92
C ILE A 1021 -37.24 -29.17 3.64
N ALA A 1022 -38.06 -29.34 2.60
CA ALA A 1022 -38.65 -30.64 2.26
C ALA A 1022 -37.74 -31.58 1.46
N TRP A 1023 -36.56 -31.12 1.02
CA TRP A 1023 -35.59 -31.91 0.25
C TRP A 1023 -34.27 -32.11 0.98
N ASN A 1024 -33.54 -33.14 0.55
CA ASN A 1024 -32.24 -33.47 1.13
C ASN A 1024 -31.14 -32.55 0.59
N PHE A 1025 -30.50 -31.79 1.49
CA PHE A 1025 -29.28 -31.03 1.23
C PHE A 1025 -28.08 -31.51 2.05
N ARG A 1026 -28.28 -32.51 2.93
CA ARG A 1026 -27.25 -33.06 3.83
C ARG A 1026 -26.40 -34.14 3.18
N PHE A 1027 -26.95 -34.85 2.21
CA PHE A 1027 -26.26 -35.90 1.47
C PHE A 1027 -26.41 -35.65 -0.02
N ILE A 1028 -25.35 -35.12 -0.65
CA ILE A 1028 -25.36 -34.71 -2.05
C ILE A 1028 -24.49 -35.66 -2.85
N LYS A 1029 -25.11 -36.35 -3.81
CA LYS A 1029 -24.45 -37.23 -4.77
C LYS A 1029 -25.08 -37.05 -6.14
N THR A 1030 -24.40 -36.32 -7.03
CA THR A 1030 -24.82 -36.22 -8.43
C THR A 1030 -24.24 -37.39 -9.25
N PRO A 1031 -24.76 -37.66 -10.46
CA PRO A 1031 -24.30 -38.76 -11.31
C PRO A 1031 -22.81 -38.71 -11.68
N TRP A 1032 -22.23 -37.51 -11.77
CA TRP A 1032 -20.83 -37.26 -12.17
C TRP A 1032 -19.88 -37.09 -10.99
N MET A 1033 -20.37 -37.04 -9.75
CA MET A 1033 -19.48 -36.99 -8.59
C MET A 1033 -18.90 -38.38 -8.33
N GLU A 1034 -17.62 -38.46 -7.95
CA GLU A 1034 -16.98 -39.72 -7.54
C GLU A 1034 -17.24 -40.06 -6.07
N LYS A 1035 -17.11 -39.07 -5.17
CA LYS A 1035 -17.40 -39.18 -3.72
C LYS A 1035 -18.72 -38.50 -3.37
N ILE A 1036 -19.39 -38.94 -2.30
CA ILE A 1036 -20.60 -38.26 -1.79
C ILE A 1036 -20.19 -37.06 -0.93
N LEU A 1037 -20.93 -35.95 -1.00
CA LEU A 1037 -20.76 -34.81 -0.11
C LEU A 1037 -21.73 -34.91 1.07
N ARG A 1038 -21.19 -35.00 2.28
CA ARG A 1038 -21.92 -34.96 3.55
C ARG A 1038 -21.85 -33.55 4.13
N VAL A 1039 -22.98 -32.95 4.44
CA VAL A 1039 -23.07 -31.61 5.00
C VAL A 1039 -23.49 -31.71 6.47
N LYS A 1040 -22.61 -31.26 7.36
CA LYS A 1040 -22.87 -31.04 8.77
C LYS A 1040 -23.31 -29.59 8.94
N TRP A 1041 -24.61 -29.42 9.09
CA TRP A 1041 -25.22 -28.11 9.31
C TRP A 1041 -26.30 -28.30 10.36
N ARG A 1042 -25.96 -27.83 11.57
CA ARG A 1042 -26.60 -28.18 12.84
C ARG A 1042 -26.35 -29.60 13.35
#